data_AF-A0A8E0RU51-F1
#
_entry.id   AF-A0A8E0RU51-F1
#
_cell.length_a   1.000
_cell.length_b   1.000
_cell.length_c   1.000
_cell.angle_alpha   90.00
_cell.angle_beta   90.00
_cell.angle_gamma   90.00
#
_symmetry.space_group_name_H-M   'P 1'
#
loop_
_entity.id
_entity.type
_entity.pdbx_description
1 polymer ?
#
loop_
_entity_poly.entity_id
_entity_poly.type
_entity_poly.pdbx_seq_one_letter_code
_entity_poly.pdbx_strand_id
1 'polypeptide(L)'
;MAEETLPEEINYEEQYKVLTEECKKLKIDISSLQLSNRSLVNQNRDEKKKVMDCRLQIADLEGRLKSFDATKQDLTDCQAQIERLRMTLESNEAKLADAERRADESSGLIKIKDSVISKQSNFIKEVEERLRNTTEERDRLLQKSEQLEIDLNEALIRGEDCDDLREKLKALELLFDKLASERSDTTTESGLAAANEYFKAEQAKSEERIAKLKESKADLEKIIEGLENDKKEMQNQMDKQLEEYNQLNDKCSTMEARIKEMAHAERRFTGGMMGSRLIGPTLPPWITDEKKIENDIERLSKADPATLRAKVMELESQLSELNQLLTYREDVILRIHEEISKKASKLEAAEVEKSSLNAQVSILKRELSTAREDLARRGAGPIELEAEIDRLRGKRDREYQRRKRIEAELDEVEKENHELKQRCKRLEEAAANAPPKPIVPQSDPVDRNRIIELQGTVNQLRMDNEAKRSELFDLRSKFDSKSAQMDKIAAELKIKEKSTGELTAQLNSIRCQLESTTKELESVRCRAVRGGAEVERWHSDLTSLQVTNKFLSSQLNEMRAKLLAKEHFIADLTTRCREPLDVQDVTDKVMVNGLPPVDYCPRCDSKPDTTGAPDENDAQKVTELENKLTDSEQRYAKLLRESIEARELAEKDKSQLECKLTSANELAAQLSDDIVLERKAVETTNARIQHLTSQVNELETTLSSTRSQLLEAQSGQRKADIDALTTAASPPAKRTRRSAGGAAKNNANHQASFLSLLFCRIQSHGYIFTLANATWHSKALTSSYPRARCPLITGTFNTISTSAPNQGRILRQIFCTIRAAWYRKKPRLVGTDSQGNRFFEAPPNKASEHSTKSSRSQRFVLMPGQKTVDDPWMSVSGNFPNLAPEWYAWLRHKRVDPPDDAEIEANAAAILHRQALARQLEAKYEAEREQMIREGLLRKPSNSSSLGNPGVDTGPVPTGSSKPKVAFPVRPTFETVPGEGLASGKKFPSDDSQ
;
A
#
# COMPACT_ATOMS: atom_id res chain seq x y z
N MET A 1 141.76 -90.21 25.30
CA MET A 1 142.81 -90.95 26.03
C MET A 1 142.10 -91.98 26.88
N ALA A 2 142.41 -93.25 26.67
CA ALA A 2 141.85 -94.37 27.42
C ALA A 2 142.68 -94.57 28.68
N GLU A 3 142.01 -94.81 29.80
CA GLU A 3 142.62 -95.42 30.98
C GLU A 3 141.57 -96.36 31.58
N GLU A 4 141.81 -97.66 31.43
CA GLU A 4 141.07 -98.74 32.09
C GLU A 4 141.49 -98.82 33.55
N THR A 5 140.52 -98.86 34.47
CA THR A 5 140.73 -99.36 35.83
C THR A 5 139.58 -100.28 36.26
N LEU A 6 140.02 -101.38 36.86
CA LEU A 6 139.42 -102.66 37.27
C LEU A 6 138.10 -102.63 38.08
N PRO A 7 137.38 -103.78 38.19
CA PRO A 7 136.01 -103.85 38.72
C PRO A 7 135.95 -104.02 40.24
N GLU A 8 135.14 -103.20 40.91
CA GLU A 8 134.82 -103.30 42.35
C GLU A 8 133.51 -104.06 42.59
N GLU A 9 133.52 -104.93 43.59
CA GLU A 9 132.42 -105.79 44.03
C GLU A 9 131.13 -105.00 44.35
N ILE A 10 130.01 -105.41 43.76
CA ILE A 10 128.71 -104.76 43.94
C ILE A 10 128.09 -105.20 45.27
N ASN A 11 127.96 -104.25 46.21
CA ASN A 11 127.28 -104.43 47.50
C ASN A 11 125.75 -104.36 47.34
N TYR A 12 125.11 -105.50 47.14
CA TYR A 12 123.66 -105.63 46.92
C TYR A 12 122.79 -105.10 48.09
N GLU A 13 123.32 -105.04 49.31
CA GLU A 13 122.61 -104.53 50.49
C GLU A 13 122.32 -103.02 50.39
N GLU A 14 123.26 -102.28 49.83
CA GLU A 14 123.17 -100.84 49.66
C GLU A 14 122.24 -100.46 48.50
N GLN A 15 122.27 -101.23 47.40
CA GLN A 15 121.31 -101.09 46.30
C GLN A 15 119.87 -101.38 46.76
N TYR A 16 119.65 -102.39 47.62
CA TYR A 16 118.30 -102.70 48.13
C TYR A 16 117.75 -101.59 49.06
N LYS A 17 118.62 -100.96 49.86
CA LYS A 17 118.24 -99.79 50.67
C LYS A 17 117.89 -98.58 49.79
N VAL A 18 118.69 -98.30 48.76
CA VAL A 18 118.40 -97.23 47.80
C VAL A 18 117.06 -97.50 47.10
N LEU A 19 116.83 -98.71 46.61
CA LEU A 19 115.57 -99.09 45.95
C LEU A 19 114.37 -98.96 46.91
N THR A 20 114.54 -99.29 48.19
CA THR A 20 113.49 -99.18 49.21
C THR A 20 113.17 -97.72 49.52
N GLU A 21 114.18 -96.85 49.64
CA GLU A 21 113.98 -95.41 49.83
C GLU A 21 113.39 -94.74 48.57
N GLU A 22 113.79 -95.16 47.37
CA GLU A 22 113.15 -94.72 46.12
C GLU A 22 111.69 -95.18 46.03
N CYS A 23 111.37 -96.41 46.45
CA CYS A 23 109.98 -96.88 46.54
C CYS A 23 109.15 -96.07 47.54
N LYS A 24 109.72 -95.69 48.69
CA LYS A 24 109.06 -94.80 49.66
C LYS A 24 108.83 -93.40 49.08
N LYS A 25 109.84 -92.85 48.41
CA LYS A 25 109.75 -91.55 47.74
C LYS A 25 108.66 -91.57 46.65
N LEU A 26 108.65 -92.58 45.79
CA LEU A 26 107.61 -92.78 44.78
C LEU A 26 106.22 -92.88 45.41
N LYS A 27 106.07 -93.57 46.55
CA LYS A 27 104.79 -93.68 47.25
C LYS A 27 104.31 -92.33 47.81
N ILE A 28 105.23 -91.49 48.30
CA ILE A 28 104.95 -90.12 48.76
C ILE A 28 104.58 -89.24 47.57
N ASP A 29 105.31 -89.33 46.45
CA ASP A 29 105.06 -88.56 45.24
C ASP A 29 103.70 -88.92 44.62
N ILE A 30 103.36 -90.22 44.56
CA ILE A 30 102.03 -90.69 44.13
C ILE A 30 100.94 -90.16 45.05
N SER A 31 101.15 -90.20 46.37
CA SER A 31 100.16 -89.70 47.34
C SER A 31 99.97 -88.18 47.21
N SER A 32 101.06 -87.43 47.00
CA SER A 32 101.04 -85.98 46.78
C SER A 32 100.33 -85.63 45.47
N LEU A 33 100.60 -86.37 44.39
CA LEU A 33 99.90 -86.24 43.12
C LEU A 33 98.41 -86.56 43.25
N GLN A 34 98.04 -87.59 44.02
CA GLN A 34 96.64 -87.93 44.29
C GLN A 34 95.91 -86.83 45.07
N LEU A 35 96.55 -86.23 46.07
CA LEU A 35 96.00 -85.09 46.81
C LEU A 35 95.86 -83.84 45.93
N SER A 36 96.86 -83.56 45.09
CA SER A 36 96.82 -82.45 44.14
C SER A 36 95.72 -82.63 43.09
N ASN A 37 95.59 -83.82 42.52
CA ASN A 37 94.50 -84.16 41.61
C ASN A 37 93.13 -84.05 42.29
N ARG A 38 93.00 -84.49 43.54
CA ARG A 38 91.75 -84.34 44.31
C ARG A 38 91.41 -82.86 44.55
N SER A 39 92.41 -82.04 44.84
CA SER A 39 92.26 -80.58 44.99
C SER A 39 91.81 -79.93 43.68
N LEU A 40 92.46 -80.25 42.55
CA LEU A 40 92.10 -79.76 41.23
C LEU A 40 90.68 -80.19 40.81
N VAL A 41 90.27 -81.43 41.11
CA VAL A 41 88.91 -81.90 40.84
C VAL A 41 87.88 -81.12 41.66
N ASN A 42 88.17 -80.83 42.94
CA ASN A 42 87.30 -80.02 43.78
C ASN A 42 87.24 -78.57 43.27
N GLN A 43 88.37 -77.97 42.91
CA GLN A 43 88.42 -76.63 42.32
C GLN A 43 87.60 -76.56 41.02
N ASN A 44 87.78 -77.52 40.11
CA ASN A 44 86.99 -77.61 38.88
C ASN A 44 85.48 -77.79 39.16
N ARG A 45 85.12 -78.55 40.19
CA ARG A 45 83.72 -78.71 40.61
C ARG A 45 83.14 -77.39 41.11
N ASP A 46 83.88 -76.64 41.92
CA ASP A 46 83.46 -75.35 42.47
C ASP A 46 83.38 -74.27 41.39
N GLU A 47 84.35 -74.24 40.47
CA GLU A 47 84.31 -73.35 39.29
C GLU A 47 83.13 -73.69 38.38
N LYS A 48 82.86 -74.97 38.12
CA LYS A 48 81.67 -75.39 37.36
C LYS A 48 80.37 -74.98 38.05
N LYS A 49 80.31 -75.04 39.38
CA LYS A 49 79.17 -74.55 40.16
C LYS A 49 79.02 -73.03 40.01
N LYS A 50 80.10 -72.25 40.15
CA LYS A 50 80.07 -70.79 39.93
C LYS A 50 79.61 -70.43 38.52
N VAL A 51 80.08 -71.16 37.49
CA VAL A 51 79.63 -70.96 36.10
C VAL A 51 78.15 -71.29 35.95
N MET A 52 77.66 -72.36 36.59
CA MET A 52 76.23 -72.69 36.58
C MET A 52 75.39 -71.59 37.25
N ASP A 53 75.81 -71.10 38.41
CA ASP A 53 75.14 -70.02 39.14
C ASP A 53 75.12 -68.73 38.30
N CYS A 54 76.22 -68.40 37.62
CA CYS A 54 76.27 -67.26 36.70
C CYS A 54 75.31 -67.45 35.50
N ARG A 55 75.23 -68.66 34.92
CA ARG A 55 74.29 -68.94 33.82
C ARG A 55 72.83 -68.81 34.26
N LEU A 56 72.50 -69.26 35.47
CA LEU A 56 71.17 -69.10 36.05
C LEU A 56 70.83 -67.62 36.28
N GLN A 57 71.78 -66.83 36.79
CA GLN A 57 71.60 -65.38 36.94
C GLN A 57 71.42 -64.66 35.60
N ILE A 58 72.20 -65.03 34.58
CA ILE A 58 72.03 -64.47 33.23
C ILE A 58 70.65 -64.82 32.67
N ALA A 59 70.20 -66.06 32.81
CA ALA A 59 68.87 -66.49 32.36
C ALA A 59 67.74 -65.74 33.08
N ASP A 60 67.86 -65.48 34.39
CA ASP A 60 66.90 -64.66 35.14
C ASP A 60 66.88 -63.21 34.65
N LEU A 61 68.05 -62.60 34.44
CA LEU A 61 68.17 -61.25 33.91
C LEU A 61 67.61 -61.12 32.49
N GLU A 62 67.86 -62.09 31.62
CA GLU A 62 67.27 -62.16 30.28
C GLU A 62 65.74 -62.31 30.33
N GLY A 63 65.23 -63.10 31.28
CA GLY A 63 63.79 -63.22 31.54
C GLY A 63 63.16 -61.90 31.96
N ARG A 64 63.81 -61.18 32.88
CA ARG A 64 63.38 -59.84 33.34
C ARG A 64 63.50 -58.77 32.25
N LEU A 65 64.49 -58.88 31.37
CA LEU A 65 64.62 -57.96 30.24
C LEU A 65 63.47 -58.16 29.25
N LYS A 66 63.13 -59.42 28.93
CA LYS A 66 61.98 -59.74 28.07
C LYS A 66 60.66 -59.23 28.65
N SER A 67 60.45 -59.34 29.96
CA SER A 67 59.23 -58.81 30.59
C SER A 67 59.22 -57.27 30.60
N PHE A 68 60.39 -56.63 30.73
CA PHE A 68 60.51 -55.18 30.59
C PHE A 68 60.20 -54.72 29.15
N ASP A 69 60.70 -55.43 28.13
CA ASP A 69 60.38 -55.12 26.73
C ASP A 69 58.89 -55.31 26.42
N ALA A 70 58.25 -56.33 27.00
CA ALA A 70 56.80 -56.53 26.89
C ALA A 70 56.01 -55.36 27.52
N THR A 71 56.36 -54.95 28.74
CA THR A 71 55.70 -53.80 29.39
C THR A 71 55.95 -52.47 28.66
N LYS A 72 57.12 -52.30 28.04
CA LYS A 72 57.41 -51.15 27.18
C LYS A 72 56.54 -51.16 25.92
N GLN A 73 56.32 -52.33 25.31
CA GLN A 73 55.41 -52.46 24.17
C GLN A 73 53.97 -52.15 24.59
N ASP A 74 53.49 -52.70 25.70
CA ASP A 74 52.14 -52.41 26.23
C ASP A 74 51.95 -50.91 26.50
N LEU A 75 52.95 -50.24 27.06
CA LEU A 75 52.92 -48.78 27.28
C LEU A 75 52.83 -48.00 25.97
N THR A 76 53.56 -48.44 24.95
CA THR A 76 53.54 -47.83 23.61
C THR A 76 52.17 -47.99 22.96
N ASP A 77 51.56 -49.18 23.11
CA ASP A 77 50.22 -49.47 22.59
C ASP A 77 49.14 -48.66 23.32
N CYS A 78 49.28 -48.49 24.65
CA CYS A 78 48.42 -47.62 25.45
C CYS A 78 48.54 -46.16 25.02
N GLN A 79 49.76 -45.66 24.76
CA GLN A 79 49.97 -44.31 24.25
C GLN A 79 49.31 -44.12 22.87
N ALA A 80 49.45 -45.10 21.97
CA ALA A 80 48.79 -45.07 20.67
C ALA A 80 47.26 -45.14 20.78
N GLN A 81 46.72 -45.80 21.81
CA GLN A 81 45.28 -45.80 22.08
C GLN A 81 44.80 -44.46 22.62
N ILE A 82 45.55 -43.85 23.54
CA ILE A 82 45.25 -42.50 24.08
C ILE A 82 45.23 -41.48 22.94
N GLU A 83 46.20 -41.52 22.03
CA GLU A 83 46.25 -40.58 20.91
C GLU A 83 45.05 -40.77 19.94
N ARG A 84 44.64 -42.01 19.69
CA ARG A 84 43.42 -42.30 18.91
C ARG A 84 42.16 -41.75 19.59
N LEU A 85 42.04 -41.89 20.90
CA LEU A 85 40.92 -41.34 21.66
C LEU A 85 40.93 -39.81 21.64
N ARG A 86 42.12 -39.19 21.75
CA ARG A 86 42.29 -37.74 21.64
C ARG A 86 41.83 -37.23 20.27
N MET A 87 42.30 -37.84 19.19
CA MET A 87 41.88 -37.47 17.82
C MET A 87 40.37 -37.65 17.62
N THR A 88 39.77 -38.67 18.23
CA THR A 88 38.32 -38.90 18.18
C THR A 88 37.56 -37.82 18.97
N LEU A 89 38.08 -37.41 20.13
CA LEU A 89 37.52 -36.33 20.93
C LEU A 89 37.58 -34.99 20.18
N GLU A 90 38.74 -34.64 19.62
CA GLU A 90 38.92 -33.42 18.81
C GLU A 90 37.97 -33.41 17.60
N SER A 91 37.77 -34.55 16.93
CA SER A 91 36.79 -34.69 15.83
C SER A 91 35.35 -34.47 16.31
N ASN A 92 34.99 -34.98 17.49
CA ASN A 92 33.66 -34.81 18.06
C ASN A 92 33.41 -33.37 18.54
N GLU A 93 34.41 -32.71 19.10
CA GLU A 93 34.35 -31.28 19.47
C GLU A 93 34.14 -30.41 18.22
N ALA A 94 34.86 -30.71 17.12
CA ALA A 94 34.65 -30.01 15.86
C ALA A 94 33.23 -30.21 15.30
N LYS A 95 32.69 -31.44 15.38
CA LYS A 95 31.30 -31.73 14.98
C LYS A 95 30.28 -31.03 15.87
N LEU A 96 30.56 -30.90 17.17
CA LEU A 96 29.70 -30.18 18.11
C LEU A 96 29.68 -28.69 17.81
N ALA A 97 30.85 -28.07 17.60
CA ALA A 97 30.96 -26.66 17.23
C ALA A 97 30.26 -26.35 15.89
N ASP A 98 30.30 -27.29 14.93
CA ASP A 98 29.53 -27.17 13.69
C ASP A 98 28.01 -27.30 13.89
N ALA A 99 27.58 -28.18 14.80
CA ALA A 99 26.17 -28.31 15.17
C ALA A 99 25.65 -27.06 15.90
N GLU A 100 26.45 -26.44 16.77
CA GLU A 100 26.13 -25.17 17.44
C GLU A 100 25.99 -24.03 16.43
N ARG A 101 26.93 -23.90 15.47
CA ARG A 101 26.80 -22.92 14.38
C ARG A 101 25.51 -23.11 13.58
N ARG A 102 25.17 -24.36 13.22
CA ARG A 102 23.90 -24.67 12.52
C ARG A 102 22.67 -24.35 13.38
N ALA A 103 22.74 -24.54 14.69
CA ALA A 103 21.67 -24.19 15.61
C ALA A 103 21.47 -22.66 15.68
N ASP A 104 22.55 -21.89 15.74
CA ASP A 104 22.49 -20.42 15.73
C ASP A 104 21.94 -19.87 14.41
N GLU A 105 22.36 -20.44 13.28
CA GLU A 105 21.80 -20.12 11.96
C GLU A 105 20.29 -20.41 11.90
N SER A 106 19.87 -21.56 12.45
CA SER A 106 18.45 -21.92 12.52
C SER A 106 17.64 -20.97 13.41
N SER A 107 18.22 -20.50 14.52
CA SER A 107 17.64 -19.49 15.41
C SER A 107 17.51 -18.14 14.71
N GLY A 108 18.51 -17.75 13.91
CA GLY A 108 18.46 -16.58 13.05
C GLY A 108 17.33 -16.66 12.01
N LEU A 109 17.17 -17.82 11.35
CA LEU A 109 16.09 -18.07 10.40
C LEU A 109 14.71 -18.03 11.06
N ILE A 110 14.56 -18.52 12.29
CA ILE A 110 13.31 -18.42 13.06
C ILE A 110 12.97 -16.95 13.33
N LYS A 111 13.94 -16.13 13.76
CA LYS A 111 13.72 -14.69 13.98
C LYS A 111 13.31 -13.96 12.70
N ILE A 112 13.93 -14.30 11.57
CA ILE A 112 13.55 -13.75 10.25
C ILE A 112 12.13 -14.17 9.89
N LYS A 113 11.79 -15.45 10.07
CA LYS A 113 10.43 -15.97 9.84
C LYS A 113 9.39 -15.23 10.70
N ASP A 114 9.67 -15.04 11.99
CA ASP A 114 8.76 -14.36 12.91
C ASP A 114 8.61 -12.86 12.55
N SER A 115 9.68 -12.21 12.08
CA SER A 115 9.63 -10.85 11.54
C SER A 115 8.75 -10.77 10.28
N VAL A 116 8.85 -11.75 9.38
CA VAL A 116 8.00 -11.82 8.17
C VAL A 116 6.54 -12.04 8.56
N ILE A 117 6.25 -12.96 9.50
CA ILE A 117 4.89 -13.21 10.00
C ILE A 117 4.32 -11.94 10.65
N SER A 118 5.09 -11.24 11.47
CA SER A 118 4.67 -9.97 12.09
C SER A 118 4.36 -8.90 11.04
N LYS A 119 5.22 -8.75 10.02
CA LYS A 119 4.97 -7.83 8.89
C LYS A 119 3.73 -8.20 8.08
N GLN A 120 3.51 -9.49 7.82
CA GLN A 120 2.30 -9.97 7.14
C GLN A 120 1.04 -9.70 7.98
N SER A 121 1.09 -9.96 9.29
CA SER A 121 -0.04 -9.67 10.19
C SER A 121 -0.37 -8.19 10.22
N ASN A 122 0.63 -7.30 10.29
CA ASN A 122 0.41 -5.86 10.24
C ASN A 122 -0.17 -5.41 8.89
N PHE A 123 0.32 -5.96 7.77
CA PHE A 123 -0.23 -5.66 6.45
C PHE A 123 -1.68 -6.12 6.31
N ILE A 124 -2.03 -7.31 6.83
CA ILE A 124 -3.42 -7.79 6.84
C ILE A 124 -4.30 -6.86 7.66
N LYS A 125 -3.88 -6.45 8.87
CA LYS A 125 -4.62 -5.50 9.70
C LYS A 125 -4.83 -4.16 8.98
N GLU A 126 -3.81 -3.65 8.30
CA GLU A 126 -3.91 -2.42 7.51
C GLU A 126 -4.91 -2.56 6.36
N VAL A 127 -4.93 -3.69 5.66
CA VAL A 127 -5.91 -3.97 4.59
C VAL A 127 -7.33 -4.10 5.15
N GLU A 128 -7.51 -4.80 6.26
CA GLU A 128 -8.80 -4.93 6.95
C GLU A 128 -9.33 -3.58 7.43
N GLU A 129 -8.46 -2.72 7.97
CA GLU A 129 -8.81 -1.36 8.38
C GLU A 129 -9.21 -0.50 7.18
N ARG A 130 -8.45 -0.53 6.08
CA ARG A 130 -8.82 0.16 4.84
C ARG A 130 -10.15 -0.31 4.27
N LEU A 131 -10.41 -1.62 4.31
CA LEU A 131 -11.67 -2.20 3.85
C LEU A 131 -12.84 -1.73 4.72
N ARG A 132 -12.66 -1.71 6.04
CA ARG A 132 -13.66 -1.21 6.99
C ARG A 132 -13.98 0.26 6.73
N ASN A 133 -12.97 1.10 6.60
CA ASN A 133 -13.14 2.53 6.30
C ASN A 133 -13.85 2.75 4.96
N THR A 134 -13.49 1.99 3.92
CA THR A 134 -14.15 2.08 2.60
C THR A 134 -15.62 1.64 2.68
N THR A 135 -15.92 0.64 3.49
CA THR A 135 -17.29 0.14 3.69
C THR A 135 -18.13 1.17 4.44
N GLU A 136 -17.58 1.80 5.49
CA GLU A 136 -18.24 2.88 6.22
C GLU A 136 -18.47 4.12 5.33
N GLU A 137 -17.50 4.50 4.48
CA GLU A 137 -17.66 5.58 3.52
C GLU A 137 -18.75 5.29 2.49
N ARG A 138 -18.81 4.05 1.97
CA ARG A 138 -19.89 3.60 1.10
C ARG A 138 -21.24 3.75 1.78
N ASP A 139 -21.38 3.33 3.04
CA ASP A 139 -22.64 3.38 3.76
C ASP A 139 -23.10 4.81 4.04
N ARG A 140 -22.16 5.71 4.36
CA ARG A 140 -22.45 7.16 4.48
C ARG A 140 -22.88 7.77 3.15
N LEU A 141 -22.26 7.36 2.04
CA LEU A 141 -22.64 7.83 0.70
C LEU A 141 -24.02 7.32 0.29
N LEU A 142 -24.36 6.07 0.62
CA LEU A 142 -25.70 5.50 0.40
C LEU A 142 -26.75 6.28 1.20
N GLN A 143 -26.53 6.51 2.49
CA GLN A 143 -27.44 7.34 3.31
C GLN A 143 -27.61 8.75 2.76
N LYS A 144 -26.53 9.37 2.26
CA LYS A 144 -26.62 10.69 1.64
C LYS A 144 -27.38 10.66 0.32
N SER A 145 -27.23 9.59 -0.46
CA SER A 145 -28.00 9.39 -1.69
C SER A 145 -29.49 9.24 -1.40
N GLU A 146 -29.84 8.42 -0.41
CA GLU A 146 -31.23 8.25 0.06
C GLU A 146 -31.83 9.58 0.52
N GLN A 147 -31.07 10.36 1.31
CA GLN A 147 -31.53 11.68 1.74
C GLN A 147 -31.78 12.63 0.56
N LEU A 148 -30.89 12.65 -0.44
CA LEU A 148 -31.06 13.49 -1.62
C LEU A 148 -32.26 13.06 -2.47
N GLU A 149 -32.59 11.77 -2.50
CA GLU A 149 -33.78 11.25 -3.17
C GLU A 149 -35.05 11.68 -2.44
N ILE A 150 -35.06 11.66 -1.11
CA ILE A 150 -36.15 12.20 -0.29
C ILE A 150 -36.32 13.71 -0.56
N ASP A 151 -35.24 14.49 -0.47
CA ASP A 151 -35.26 15.94 -0.68
C ASP A 151 -35.77 16.30 -2.10
N LEU A 152 -35.42 15.49 -3.11
CA LEU A 152 -35.89 15.65 -4.48
C LEU A 152 -37.39 15.36 -4.59
N ASN A 153 -37.89 14.30 -3.97
CA ASN A 153 -39.31 13.99 -3.95
C ASN A 153 -40.12 15.10 -3.26
N GLU A 154 -39.63 15.64 -2.13
CA GLU A 154 -40.24 16.80 -1.47
C GLU A 154 -40.23 18.07 -2.36
N ALA A 155 -39.18 18.27 -3.16
CA ALA A 155 -39.12 19.38 -4.11
C ALA A 155 -40.12 19.19 -5.27
N LEU A 156 -40.32 17.96 -5.75
CA LEU A 156 -41.31 17.65 -6.78
C LEU A 156 -42.74 17.88 -6.28
N ILE A 157 -43.07 17.39 -5.08
CA ILE A 157 -44.39 17.63 -4.45
C ILE A 157 -44.66 19.13 -4.30
N ARG A 158 -43.68 19.91 -3.82
CA ARG A 158 -43.81 21.37 -3.74
C ARG A 158 -44.00 22.03 -5.10
N GLY A 159 -43.41 21.45 -6.16
CA GLY A 159 -43.61 21.88 -7.53
C GLY A 159 -45.06 21.67 -7.99
N GLU A 160 -45.62 20.48 -7.75
CA GLU A 160 -47.02 20.15 -8.02
C GLU A 160 -47.97 21.08 -7.26
N ASP A 161 -47.74 21.30 -5.96
CA ASP A 161 -48.52 22.24 -5.14
C ASP A 161 -48.49 23.67 -5.72
N CYS A 162 -47.34 24.12 -6.24
CA CYS A 162 -47.21 25.44 -6.87
C CYS A 162 -47.98 25.53 -8.19
N ASP A 163 -48.06 24.44 -8.94
CA ASP A 163 -48.79 24.40 -10.20
C ASP A 163 -50.30 24.33 -9.95
N ASP A 164 -50.75 23.57 -8.95
CA ASP A 164 -52.12 23.57 -8.44
C ASP A 164 -52.55 24.97 -7.95
N LEU A 165 -51.68 25.66 -7.22
CA LEU A 165 -51.91 27.05 -6.79
C LEU A 165 -52.00 27.98 -8.00
N ARG A 166 -51.19 27.76 -9.05
CA ARG A 166 -51.25 28.54 -10.29
C ARG A 166 -52.55 28.30 -11.05
N GLU A 167 -53.03 27.06 -11.14
CA GLU A 167 -54.34 26.79 -11.74
C GLU A 167 -55.48 27.43 -10.95
N LYS A 168 -55.46 27.31 -9.63
CA LYS A 168 -56.44 27.98 -8.76
C LYS A 168 -56.40 29.50 -8.91
N LEU A 169 -55.20 30.09 -8.99
CA LEU A 169 -55.03 31.52 -9.23
C LEU A 169 -55.62 31.93 -10.59
N LYS A 170 -55.35 31.16 -11.64
CA LYS A 170 -55.87 31.41 -12.99
C LYS A 170 -57.39 31.25 -13.06
N ALA A 171 -57.96 30.30 -12.32
CA ALA A 171 -59.40 30.14 -12.17
C ALA A 171 -60.04 31.31 -11.39
N LEU A 172 -59.36 31.81 -10.35
CA LEU A 172 -59.74 33.01 -9.60
C LEU A 172 -59.64 34.26 -10.46
N GLU A 173 -58.60 34.42 -11.29
CA GLU A 173 -58.47 35.50 -12.27
C GLU A 173 -59.61 35.45 -13.29
N LEU A 174 -59.93 34.28 -13.83
CA LEU A 174 -61.09 34.09 -14.72
C LEU A 174 -62.42 34.43 -14.05
N LEU A 175 -62.58 34.11 -12.76
CA LEU A 175 -63.74 34.51 -11.97
C LEU A 175 -63.77 36.02 -11.70
N PHE A 176 -62.61 36.64 -11.44
CA PHE A 176 -62.49 38.08 -11.27
C PHE A 176 -62.77 38.82 -12.58
N ASP A 177 -62.31 38.33 -13.72
CA ASP A 177 -62.60 38.89 -15.04
C ASP A 177 -64.09 38.75 -15.37
N LYS A 178 -64.71 37.60 -15.06
CA LYS A 178 -66.16 37.42 -15.15
C LYS A 178 -66.91 38.38 -14.24
N LEU A 179 -66.53 38.47 -12.96
CA LEU A 179 -67.11 39.40 -12.00
C LEU A 179 -66.87 40.86 -12.41
N ALA A 180 -65.72 41.22 -12.98
CA ALA A 180 -65.44 42.57 -13.46
C ALA A 180 -66.26 42.90 -14.72
N SER A 181 -66.53 41.90 -15.57
CA SER A 181 -67.44 42.04 -16.72
C SER A 181 -68.93 42.07 -16.32
N GLU A 182 -69.29 41.44 -15.19
CA GLU A 182 -70.67 41.37 -14.66
C GLU A 182 -70.97 42.47 -13.64
N ARG A 183 -69.96 43.08 -13.01
CA ARG A 183 -70.10 44.07 -11.93
C ARG A 183 -69.85 45.46 -12.48
N SER A 184 -70.84 45.95 -13.20
CA SER A 184 -70.97 47.38 -13.52
C SER A 184 -71.37 48.24 -12.32
N ASP A 185 -71.70 47.66 -11.15
CA ASP A 185 -72.11 48.46 -9.99
C ASP A 185 -71.64 47.84 -8.65
N THR A 186 -71.01 48.69 -7.83
CA THR A 186 -70.67 48.52 -6.40
C THR A 186 -69.34 47.82 -6.02
N THR A 187 -68.28 48.62 -5.79
CA THR A 187 -67.17 48.26 -4.88
C THR A 187 -66.86 49.44 -3.96
N THR A 188 -66.82 49.19 -2.65
CA THR A 188 -66.60 50.19 -1.59
C THR A 188 -65.15 50.22 -1.11
N GLU A 189 -64.70 51.40 -0.68
CA GLU A 189 -63.35 51.82 -0.23
C GLU A 189 -62.62 50.91 0.79
N SER A 190 -63.30 49.97 1.43
CA SER A 190 -62.78 49.16 2.55
C SER A 190 -61.75 48.09 2.15
N GLY A 191 -61.90 47.46 0.97
CA GLY A 191 -60.98 46.40 0.52
C GLY A 191 -59.59 46.90 0.13
N LEU A 192 -59.50 48.15 -0.35
CA LEU A 192 -58.24 48.79 -0.74
C LEU A 192 -57.38 49.18 0.48
N ALA A 193 -58.02 49.54 1.61
CA ALA A 193 -57.32 49.85 2.86
C ALA A 193 -56.68 48.60 3.49
N ALA A 194 -57.39 47.47 3.50
CA ALA A 194 -56.89 46.21 4.06
C ALA A 194 -55.69 45.63 3.28
N ALA A 195 -55.71 45.72 1.94
CA ALA A 195 -54.59 45.31 1.11
C ALA A 195 -53.34 46.17 1.35
N ASN A 196 -53.52 47.49 1.51
CA ASN A 196 -52.41 48.41 1.82
C ASN A 196 -51.80 48.17 3.21
N GLU A 197 -52.59 47.80 4.22
CA GLU A 197 -52.05 47.39 5.53
C GLU A 197 -51.22 46.10 5.43
N TYR A 198 -51.69 45.11 4.66
CA TYR A 198 -50.96 43.85 4.48
C TYR A 198 -49.59 44.07 3.83
N PHE A 199 -49.51 44.86 2.76
CA PHE A 199 -48.23 45.16 2.09
C PHE A 199 -47.28 45.98 2.99
N LYS A 200 -47.80 46.90 3.80
CA LYS A 200 -46.98 47.62 4.79
C LYS A 200 -46.43 46.70 5.87
N ALA A 201 -47.24 45.75 6.35
CA ALA A 201 -46.80 44.76 7.33
C ALA A 201 -45.74 43.82 6.76
N GLU A 202 -45.90 43.37 5.51
CA GLU A 202 -44.92 42.49 4.85
C GLU A 202 -43.63 43.24 4.51
N GLN A 203 -43.73 44.52 4.12
CA GLN A 203 -42.57 45.39 3.94
C GLN A 203 -41.78 45.53 5.24
N ALA A 204 -42.43 45.84 6.37
CA ALA A 204 -41.78 45.96 7.67
C ALA A 204 -41.07 44.66 8.11
N LYS A 205 -41.69 43.50 7.84
CA LYS A 205 -41.12 42.18 8.14
C LYS A 205 -39.88 41.86 7.29
N SER A 206 -39.88 42.31 6.03
CA SER A 206 -38.72 42.18 5.15
C SER A 206 -37.56 43.12 5.56
N GLU A 207 -37.87 44.34 6.00
CA GLU A 207 -36.90 45.30 6.50
C GLU A 207 -36.24 44.80 7.80
N GLU A 208 -37.00 44.15 8.70
CA GLU A 208 -36.47 43.53 9.91
C GLU A 208 -35.51 42.37 9.59
N ARG A 209 -35.82 41.53 8.60
CA ARG A 209 -34.89 40.47 8.15
C ARG A 209 -33.60 41.04 7.57
N ILE A 210 -33.69 42.12 6.79
CA ILE A 210 -32.51 42.80 6.25
C ILE A 210 -31.65 43.38 7.36
N ALA A 211 -32.26 43.94 8.42
CA ALA A 211 -31.53 44.44 9.58
C ALA A 211 -30.74 43.31 10.28
N LYS A 212 -31.37 42.16 10.54
CA LYS A 212 -30.70 40.99 11.14
C LYS A 212 -29.56 40.43 10.28
N LEU A 213 -29.73 40.42 8.95
CA LEU A 213 -28.69 39.99 8.03
C LEU A 213 -27.52 40.98 7.94
N LYS A 214 -27.77 42.28 8.13
CA LYS A 214 -26.70 43.28 8.22
C LYS A 214 -25.88 43.14 9.50
N GLU A 215 -26.54 42.84 10.62
CA GLU A 215 -25.89 42.58 11.90
C GLU A 215 -25.00 41.32 11.81
N SER A 216 -25.53 40.21 11.31
CA SER A 216 -24.73 38.98 11.15
C SER A 216 -23.58 39.14 10.16
N LYS A 217 -23.76 39.95 9.10
CA LYS A 217 -22.68 40.32 8.18
C LYS A 217 -21.56 41.09 8.90
N ALA A 218 -21.90 42.07 9.73
CA ALA A 218 -20.92 42.84 10.48
C ALA A 218 -20.12 41.97 11.46
N ASP A 219 -20.78 41.02 12.12
CA ASP A 219 -20.11 40.05 13.01
C ASP A 219 -19.14 39.14 12.25
N LEU A 220 -19.53 38.66 11.07
CA LEU A 220 -18.67 37.85 10.21
C LEU A 220 -17.48 38.65 9.66
N GLU A 221 -17.68 39.91 9.27
CA GLU A 221 -16.60 40.81 8.84
C GLU A 221 -15.57 40.99 9.96
N LYS A 222 -16.02 41.16 11.21
CA LYS A 222 -15.14 41.26 12.39
C LYS A 222 -14.35 39.97 12.65
N ILE A 223 -14.98 38.79 12.47
CA ILE A 223 -14.29 37.50 12.62
C ILE A 223 -13.24 37.31 11.52
N ILE A 224 -13.57 37.67 10.27
CA ILE A 224 -12.64 37.59 9.14
C ILE A 224 -11.43 38.49 9.39
N GLU A 225 -11.64 39.73 9.84
CA GLU A 225 -10.55 40.65 10.18
C GLU A 225 -9.64 40.09 11.29
N GLY A 226 -10.21 39.42 12.30
CA GLY A 226 -9.44 38.69 13.31
C GLY A 226 -8.58 37.57 12.72
N LEU A 227 -9.16 36.74 11.85
CA LEU A 227 -8.44 35.64 11.20
C LEU A 227 -7.35 36.12 10.22
N GLU A 228 -7.56 37.26 9.56
CA GLU A 228 -6.55 37.89 8.70
C GLU A 228 -5.36 38.40 9.52
N ASN A 229 -5.61 38.98 10.69
CA ASN A 229 -4.56 39.39 11.61
C ASN A 229 -3.77 38.18 12.15
N ASP A 230 -4.46 37.12 12.55
CA ASP A 230 -3.82 35.87 13.00
C ASP A 230 -2.98 35.23 11.89
N LYS A 231 -3.48 35.22 10.65
CA LYS A 231 -2.74 34.75 9.48
C LYS A 231 -1.45 35.56 9.27
N LYS A 232 -1.54 36.89 9.40
CA LYS A 232 -0.38 37.78 9.25
C LYS A 232 0.66 37.56 10.35
N GLU A 233 0.22 37.34 11.58
CA GLU A 233 1.11 37.02 12.70
C GLU A 233 1.82 35.67 12.51
N MET A 234 1.09 34.63 12.09
CA MET A 234 1.66 33.33 11.78
C MET A 234 2.65 33.38 10.62
N GLN A 235 2.37 34.19 9.60
CA GLN A 235 3.29 34.43 8.48
C GLN A 235 4.59 35.08 8.97
N ASN A 236 4.50 36.12 9.80
CA ASN A 236 5.69 36.77 10.37
C ASN A 236 6.53 35.79 11.22
N GLN A 237 5.89 34.89 11.96
CA GLN A 237 6.58 33.85 12.74
C GLN A 237 7.29 32.83 11.84
N MET A 238 6.66 32.42 10.73
CA MET A 238 7.27 31.53 9.75
C MET A 238 8.49 32.18 9.08
N ASP A 239 8.36 33.45 8.67
CA ASP A 239 9.45 34.20 8.07
C ASP A 239 10.64 34.34 9.04
N LYS A 240 10.36 34.58 10.33
CA LYS A 240 11.38 34.59 11.38
C LYS A 240 12.05 33.24 11.58
N GLN A 241 11.30 32.13 11.57
CA GLN A 241 11.87 30.79 11.69
C GLN A 241 12.69 30.40 10.47
N LEU A 242 12.29 30.82 9.27
CA LEU A 242 13.05 30.61 8.05
C LEU A 242 14.39 31.36 8.10
N GLU A 243 14.38 32.59 8.60
CA GLU A 243 15.58 33.39 8.83
C GLU A 243 16.53 32.72 9.84
N GLU A 244 16.00 32.21 10.97
CA GLU A 244 16.78 31.44 11.94
C GLU A 244 17.35 30.14 11.36
N TYR A 245 16.59 29.44 10.50
CA TYR A 245 17.05 28.25 9.78
C TYR A 245 18.19 28.57 8.82
N ASN A 246 18.06 29.63 8.02
CA ASN A 246 19.10 30.06 7.10
C ASN A 246 20.39 30.42 7.85
N GLN A 247 20.28 31.17 8.96
CA GLN A 247 21.42 31.48 9.81
C GLN A 247 22.09 30.24 10.40
N LEU A 248 21.32 29.20 10.75
CA LEU A 248 21.88 27.94 11.24
C LEU A 248 22.54 27.14 10.10
N ASN A 249 21.93 27.12 8.92
CA ASN A 249 22.49 26.50 7.73
C ASN A 249 23.83 27.13 7.32
N ASP A 250 23.94 28.45 7.40
CA ASP A 250 25.20 29.16 7.14
C ASP A 250 26.27 28.84 8.18
N LYS A 251 25.89 28.72 9.46
CA LYS A 251 26.79 28.26 10.53
C LYS A 251 27.25 26.82 10.31
N CYS A 252 26.35 25.92 9.94
CA CYS A 252 26.66 24.53 9.59
C CYS A 252 27.60 24.46 8.39
N SER A 253 27.33 25.22 7.33
CA SER A 253 28.19 25.31 6.14
C SER A 253 29.58 25.83 6.49
N THR A 254 29.66 26.85 7.37
CA THR A 254 30.94 27.38 7.86
C THR A 254 31.70 26.36 8.71
N MET A 255 30.99 25.61 9.56
CA MET A 255 31.60 24.52 10.34
C MET A 255 32.07 23.38 9.45
N GLU A 256 31.30 22.98 8.44
CA GLU A 256 31.71 21.98 7.45
C GLU A 256 32.94 22.43 6.66
N ALA A 257 33.00 23.70 6.27
CA ALA A 257 34.18 24.27 5.62
C ALA A 257 35.40 24.20 6.55
N ARG A 258 35.24 24.58 7.83
CA ARG A 258 36.31 24.45 8.84
C ARG A 258 36.71 23.01 9.11
N ILE A 259 35.76 22.06 9.14
CA ILE A 259 36.07 20.63 9.32
C ILE A 259 36.80 20.10 8.10
N LYS A 260 36.43 20.52 6.88
CA LYS A 260 37.17 20.18 5.66
C LYS A 260 38.58 20.77 5.72
N GLU A 261 38.74 22.04 6.08
CA GLU A 261 40.05 22.67 6.28
C GLU A 261 40.87 21.97 7.37
N MET A 262 40.26 21.60 8.49
CA MET A 262 40.90 20.84 9.55
C MET A 262 41.27 19.43 9.11
N ALA A 263 40.44 18.74 8.32
CA ALA A 263 40.76 17.42 7.76
C ALA A 263 41.82 17.49 6.65
N HIS A 264 41.94 18.64 5.97
CA HIS A 264 43.05 18.95 5.07
C HIS A 264 44.32 19.30 5.86
N ALA A 265 44.21 19.96 7.02
CA ALA A 265 45.32 20.26 7.92
C ALA A 265 45.81 19.01 8.70
N GLU A 266 44.90 18.12 9.13
CA GLU A 266 45.20 16.81 9.72
C GLU A 266 45.89 15.91 8.69
N ARG A 267 45.49 15.94 7.42
CA ARG A 267 46.24 15.27 6.33
C ARG A 267 47.63 15.87 6.12
N ARG A 268 47.84 17.16 6.41
CA ARG A 268 49.19 17.77 6.38
C ARG A 268 50.02 17.43 7.61
N PHE A 269 49.42 17.21 8.79
CA PHE A 269 50.15 16.99 10.05
C PHE A 269 50.32 15.51 10.45
N THR A 270 49.41 14.62 10.07
CA THR A 270 49.51 13.16 10.32
C THR A 270 50.09 12.37 9.14
N GLY A 271 50.37 13.06 8.02
CA GLY A 271 51.06 12.51 6.85
C GLY A 271 52.59 12.50 6.94
N GLY A 272 53.18 12.91 8.08
CA GLY A 272 54.61 12.97 8.32
C GLY A 272 55.27 11.60 8.48
N MET A 273 55.29 10.80 7.42
CA MET A 273 56.33 9.81 7.06
C MET A 273 55.91 8.91 5.88
N MET A 274 54.62 8.86 5.52
CA MET A 274 54.13 7.98 4.44
C MET A 274 53.09 8.62 3.51
N GLY A 275 52.67 9.87 3.75
CA GLY A 275 51.65 10.55 2.92
C GLY A 275 52.18 11.28 1.69
N SER A 276 53.50 11.50 1.62
CA SER A 276 54.15 12.26 0.54
C SER A 276 54.67 11.39 -0.61
N ARG A 277 54.27 10.11 -0.70
CA ARG A 277 54.52 9.31 -1.91
C ARG A 277 53.51 9.70 -2.99
N LEU A 278 53.73 10.88 -3.58
CA LEU A 278 53.44 11.04 -5.01
C LEU A 278 54.06 9.84 -5.73
N ILE A 279 53.29 9.18 -6.57
CA ILE A 279 53.74 7.96 -7.28
C ILE A 279 55.02 8.32 -8.07
N GLY A 280 56.17 7.85 -7.58
CA GLY A 280 57.50 8.15 -8.11
C GLY A 280 58.53 8.50 -7.02
N PRO A 281 59.79 8.76 -7.39
CA PRO A 281 60.85 9.12 -6.46
C PRO A 281 60.47 10.35 -5.63
N THR A 282 60.90 10.38 -4.36
CA THR A 282 60.79 11.54 -3.48
C THR A 282 61.47 12.75 -4.11
N LEU A 283 60.85 13.92 -3.99
CA LEU A 283 61.45 15.17 -4.50
C LEU A 283 62.82 15.40 -3.82
N PRO A 284 63.85 15.84 -4.57
CA PRO A 284 65.16 16.14 -4.00
C PRO A 284 65.07 17.14 -2.82
N PRO A 285 65.83 16.94 -1.73
CA PRO A 285 65.73 17.72 -0.49
C PRO A 285 65.92 19.25 -0.66
N TRP A 286 66.63 19.67 -1.71
CA TRP A 286 66.90 21.09 -1.96
C TRP A 286 65.67 21.87 -2.49
N ILE A 287 64.60 21.19 -2.90
CA ILE A 287 63.33 21.80 -3.34
C ILE A 287 62.43 22.15 -2.15
N THR A 288 62.56 21.44 -1.02
CA THR A 288 61.69 21.60 0.15
C THR A 288 62.09 22.74 1.10
N ASP A 289 63.28 23.33 0.92
CA ASP A 289 63.83 24.37 1.80
C ASP A 289 63.62 25.79 1.23
N GLU A 290 62.38 26.30 1.27
CA GLU A 290 62.03 27.65 0.78
C GLU A 290 62.88 28.78 1.45
N LYS A 291 63.29 28.59 2.71
CA LYS A 291 64.11 29.57 3.47
C LYS A 291 65.57 29.64 3.04
N LYS A 292 66.07 28.65 2.30
CA LYS A 292 67.47 28.60 1.85
C LYS A 292 67.69 29.46 0.59
N ILE A 293 66.69 29.51 -0.28
CA ILE A 293 66.74 30.22 -1.58
C ILE A 293 66.87 31.73 -1.37
N GLU A 294 66.13 32.31 -0.43
CA GLU A 294 66.14 33.75 -0.15
C GLU A 294 67.50 34.22 0.43
N ASN A 295 68.12 33.39 1.28
CA ASN A 295 69.44 33.62 1.86
C ASN A 295 70.60 33.44 0.85
N ASP A 296 70.44 32.50 -0.08
CA ASP A 296 71.43 32.24 -1.13
C ASP A 296 71.40 33.35 -2.20
N ILE A 297 70.25 33.94 -2.52
CA ILE A 297 70.13 35.07 -3.47
C ILE A 297 70.88 36.30 -2.95
N GLU A 298 70.75 36.62 -1.66
CA GLU A 298 71.46 37.76 -1.06
C GLU A 298 72.98 37.54 -1.01
N ARG A 299 73.43 36.30 -0.78
CA ARG A 299 74.84 35.90 -0.82
C ARG A 299 75.44 35.88 -2.23
N LEU A 300 74.68 35.40 -3.21
CA LEU A 300 75.11 35.34 -4.62
C LEU A 300 75.23 36.73 -5.24
N SER A 301 74.45 37.71 -4.78
CA SER A 301 74.54 39.11 -5.24
C SER A 301 75.90 39.77 -4.96
N LYS A 302 76.69 39.21 -4.03
CA LYS A 302 78.01 39.70 -3.63
C LYS A 302 79.16 38.74 -4.01
N ALA A 303 78.86 37.67 -4.74
CA ALA A 303 79.83 36.63 -5.10
C ALA A 303 80.65 36.99 -6.35
N ASP A 304 81.85 36.45 -6.47
CA ASP A 304 82.72 36.64 -7.63
C ASP A 304 82.27 35.81 -8.85
N PRO A 305 82.67 36.17 -10.09
CA PRO A 305 82.19 35.53 -11.31
C PRO A 305 82.47 34.02 -11.41
N ALA A 306 83.53 33.51 -10.76
CA ALA A 306 83.83 32.08 -10.78
C ALA A 306 82.83 31.28 -9.93
N THR A 307 82.47 31.80 -8.75
CA THR A 307 81.45 31.21 -7.87
C THR A 307 80.07 31.23 -8.53
N LEU A 308 79.72 32.31 -9.23
CA LEU A 308 78.46 32.38 -9.99
C LEU A 308 78.40 31.33 -11.11
N ARG A 309 79.49 31.12 -11.87
CA ARG A 309 79.54 30.08 -12.91
C ARG A 309 79.40 28.68 -12.33
N ALA A 310 80.07 28.38 -11.22
CA ALA A 310 79.92 27.10 -10.53
C ALA A 310 78.48 26.88 -10.07
N LYS A 311 77.81 27.93 -9.56
CA LYS A 311 76.42 27.85 -9.14
C LYS A 311 75.45 27.66 -10.30
N VAL A 312 75.70 28.29 -11.45
CA VAL A 312 74.92 28.06 -12.67
C VAL A 312 75.03 26.59 -13.12
N MET A 313 76.24 26.02 -13.13
CA MET A 313 76.42 24.61 -13.48
C MET A 313 75.71 23.66 -12.49
N GLU A 314 75.71 23.98 -11.19
CA GLU A 314 74.96 23.23 -10.18
C GLU A 314 73.44 23.30 -10.43
N LEU A 315 72.92 24.49 -10.75
CA LEU A 315 71.51 24.70 -11.08
C LEU A 315 71.10 24.03 -12.39
N GLU A 316 71.96 24.03 -13.41
CA GLU A 316 71.74 23.31 -14.66
C GLU A 316 71.68 21.79 -14.44
N SER A 317 72.56 21.26 -13.58
CA SER A 317 72.52 19.84 -13.16
C SER A 317 71.22 19.52 -12.42
N GLN A 318 70.79 20.40 -11.51
CA GLN A 318 69.54 20.26 -10.77
C GLN A 318 68.30 20.33 -11.68
N LEU A 319 68.30 21.21 -12.68
CA LEU A 319 67.27 21.28 -13.71
C LEU A 319 67.21 20.02 -14.57
N SER A 320 68.37 19.46 -14.94
CA SER A 320 68.44 18.19 -15.67
C SER A 320 67.85 17.03 -14.86
N GLU A 321 68.16 16.95 -13.57
CA GLU A 321 67.60 15.93 -12.66
C GLU A 321 66.08 16.06 -12.53
N LEU A 322 65.58 17.29 -12.37
CA LEU A 322 64.14 17.57 -12.36
C LEU A 322 63.44 17.16 -13.65
N ASN A 323 64.05 17.41 -14.80
CA ASN A 323 63.46 17.09 -16.10
C ASN A 323 63.36 15.57 -16.31
N GLN A 324 64.35 14.81 -15.84
CA GLN A 324 64.31 13.34 -15.84
C GLN A 324 63.21 12.80 -14.91
N LEU A 325 63.05 13.40 -13.71
CA LEU A 325 61.97 13.04 -12.78
C LEU A 325 60.58 13.35 -13.34
N LEU A 326 60.44 14.47 -14.05
CA LEU A 326 59.20 14.86 -14.73
C LEU A 326 58.83 13.82 -15.80
N THR A 327 59.77 13.50 -16.69
CA THR A 327 59.60 12.49 -17.75
C THR A 327 59.19 11.13 -17.16
N TYR A 328 59.87 10.68 -16.09
CA TYR A 328 59.53 9.43 -15.41
C TYR A 328 58.11 9.45 -14.84
N ARG A 329 57.68 10.57 -14.23
CA ARG A 329 56.32 10.69 -13.68
C ARG A 329 55.26 10.70 -14.77
N GLU A 330 55.51 11.36 -15.89
CA GLU A 330 54.63 11.34 -17.07
C GLU A 330 54.43 9.91 -17.58
N ASP A 331 55.51 9.13 -17.73
CA ASP A 331 55.44 7.72 -18.12
C ASP A 331 54.64 6.86 -17.13
N VAL A 332 54.83 7.09 -15.83
CA VAL A 332 54.07 6.37 -14.79
C VAL A 332 52.59 6.75 -14.82
N ILE A 333 52.27 8.03 -15.03
CA ILE A 333 50.88 8.50 -15.18
C ILE A 333 50.23 7.86 -16.42
N LEU A 334 50.94 7.80 -17.54
CA LEU A 334 50.45 7.16 -18.76
C LEU A 334 50.16 5.66 -18.54
N ARG A 335 51.07 4.93 -17.87
CA ARG A 335 50.83 3.51 -17.51
C ARG A 335 49.62 3.33 -16.60
N ILE A 336 49.46 4.19 -15.59
CA ILE A 336 48.30 4.15 -14.69
C ILE A 336 47.02 4.47 -15.46
N HIS A 337 47.04 5.45 -16.36
CA HIS A 337 45.91 5.81 -17.20
C HIS A 337 45.49 4.64 -18.11
N GLU A 338 46.47 3.93 -18.68
CA GLU A 338 46.23 2.74 -19.49
C GLU A 338 45.66 1.58 -18.65
N GLU A 339 46.15 1.35 -17.43
CA GLU A 339 45.58 0.35 -16.52
C GLU A 339 44.16 0.68 -16.08
N ILE A 340 43.87 1.95 -15.76
CA ILE A 340 42.53 2.41 -15.42
C ILE A 340 41.59 2.19 -16.62
N SER A 341 42.03 2.53 -17.83
CA SER A 341 41.26 2.31 -19.06
C SER A 341 40.97 0.82 -19.29
N LYS A 342 41.97 -0.06 -19.09
CA LYS A 342 41.80 -1.52 -19.17
C LYS A 342 40.82 -2.04 -18.12
N LYS A 343 40.88 -1.53 -16.88
CA LYS A 343 39.95 -1.92 -15.80
C LYS A 343 38.53 -1.41 -16.06
N ALA A 344 38.38 -0.19 -16.58
CA ALA A 344 37.09 0.38 -16.95
C ALA A 344 36.41 -0.45 -18.06
N SER A 345 37.15 -0.84 -19.11
CA SER A 345 36.63 -1.70 -20.17
C SER A 345 36.21 -3.08 -19.66
N LYS A 346 36.97 -3.69 -18.73
CA LYS A 346 36.59 -4.95 -18.09
C LYS A 346 35.32 -4.81 -17.23
N LEU A 347 35.17 -3.69 -16.54
CA LEU A 347 33.98 -3.41 -15.73
C LEU A 347 32.73 -3.27 -16.62
N GLU A 348 32.84 -2.53 -17.72
CA GLU A 348 31.75 -2.38 -18.70
C GLU A 348 31.33 -3.74 -19.29
N ALA A 349 32.29 -4.60 -19.65
CA ALA A 349 32.00 -5.95 -20.13
C ALA A 349 31.25 -6.80 -19.08
N ALA A 350 31.65 -6.72 -17.81
CA ALA A 350 30.97 -7.41 -16.71
C ALA A 350 29.55 -6.86 -16.45
N GLU A 351 29.32 -5.56 -16.64
CA GLU A 351 27.99 -4.95 -16.56
C GLU A 351 27.05 -5.39 -17.69
N VAL A 352 27.60 -5.55 -18.90
CA VAL A 352 26.87 -6.13 -20.05
C VAL A 352 26.51 -7.59 -19.77
N GLU A 353 27.44 -8.38 -19.24
CA GLU A 353 27.18 -9.77 -18.87
C GLU A 353 26.13 -9.88 -17.76
N LYS A 354 26.22 -9.06 -16.71
CA LYS A 354 25.20 -8.96 -15.66
C LYS A 354 23.83 -8.59 -16.23
N SER A 355 23.78 -7.67 -17.19
CA SER A 355 22.53 -7.27 -17.86
C SER A 355 21.94 -8.40 -18.70
N SER A 356 22.79 -9.16 -19.40
CA SER A 356 22.41 -10.37 -20.14
C SER A 356 21.87 -11.46 -19.22
N LEU A 357 22.55 -11.74 -18.11
CA LEU A 357 22.10 -12.70 -17.09
C LEU A 357 20.76 -12.27 -16.47
N ASN A 358 20.58 -10.97 -16.18
CA ASN A 358 19.29 -10.45 -15.71
C ASN A 358 18.18 -10.63 -16.76
N ALA A 359 18.46 -10.40 -18.04
CA ALA A 359 17.51 -10.66 -19.12
C ALA A 359 17.15 -12.15 -19.21
N GLN A 360 18.14 -13.04 -19.08
CA GLN A 360 17.92 -14.50 -19.03
C GLN A 360 17.07 -14.91 -17.82
N VAL A 361 17.33 -14.35 -16.63
CA VAL A 361 16.52 -14.60 -15.43
C VAL A 361 15.08 -14.11 -15.65
N SER A 362 14.88 -12.96 -16.30
CA SER A 362 13.54 -12.47 -16.63
C SER A 362 12.82 -13.34 -17.67
N ILE A 363 13.54 -13.93 -18.63
CA ILE A 363 12.99 -14.92 -19.56
C ILE A 363 12.59 -16.18 -18.80
N LEU A 364 13.49 -16.74 -17.98
CA LEU A 364 13.21 -17.93 -17.16
C LEU A 364 12.06 -17.71 -16.19
N LYS A 365 11.91 -16.52 -15.60
CA LYS A 365 10.75 -16.17 -14.76
C LYS A 365 9.45 -16.16 -15.56
N ARG A 366 9.47 -15.64 -16.80
CA ARG A 366 8.32 -15.68 -17.70
C ARG A 366 7.99 -17.12 -18.08
N GLU A 367 8.97 -17.90 -18.50
CA GLU A 367 8.79 -19.33 -18.84
C GLU A 367 8.29 -20.14 -17.65
N LEU A 368 8.79 -19.88 -16.44
CA LEU A 368 8.34 -20.54 -15.22
C LEU A 368 6.91 -20.11 -14.83
N SER A 369 6.53 -18.86 -15.10
CA SER A 369 5.15 -18.39 -14.96
C SER A 369 4.23 -19.05 -15.98
N THR A 370 4.66 -19.16 -17.24
CA THR A 370 3.94 -19.84 -18.31
C THR A 370 3.82 -21.33 -18.00
N ALA A 371 4.88 -21.98 -17.53
CA ALA A 371 4.86 -23.39 -17.12
C ALA A 371 3.96 -23.62 -15.90
N ARG A 372 3.92 -22.69 -14.94
CA ARG A 372 2.96 -22.74 -13.81
C ARG A 372 1.52 -22.55 -14.28
N GLU A 373 1.28 -21.66 -15.23
CA GLU A 373 -0.04 -21.50 -15.86
C GLU A 373 -0.43 -22.72 -16.71
N ASP A 374 0.51 -23.32 -17.42
CA ASP A 374 0.30 -24.53 -18.23
C ASP A 374 0.06 -25.76 -17.34
N LEU A 375 0.76 -25.87 -16.20
CA LEU A 375 0.53 -26.88 -15.16
C LEU A 375 -0.82 -26.67 -14.45
N ALA A 376 -1.25 -25.41 -14.29
CA ALA A 376 -2.57 -25.10 -13.77
C ALA A 376 -3.69 -25.37 -14.80
N ARG A 377 -3.38 -25.35 -16.10
CA ARG A 377 -4.32 -25.62 -17.21
C ARG A 377 -4.37 -27.08 -17.63
N ARG A 378 -3.26 -27.80 -17.52
CA ARG A 378 -3.13 -29.22 -17.83
C ARG A 378 -2.85 -29.94 -16.51
N GLY A 379 -3.83 -30.61 -15.95
CA GLY A 379 -3.55 -31.72 -15.05
C GLY A 379 -2.75 -32.75 -15.84
N ALA A 380 -1.42 -32.63 -15.84
CA ALA A 380 -0.54 -33.39 -16.71
C ALA A 380 -0.40 -34.82 -16.17
N GLY A 381 -0.58 -35.79 -17.06
CA GLY A 381 -0.54 -37.21 -16.75
C GLY A 381 0.86 -37.77 -16.47
N PRO A 382 0.95 -39.06 -16.11
CA PRO A 382 2.14 -39.70 -15.53
C PRO A 382 3.45 -39.63 -16.33
N ILE A 383 3.38 -39.52 -17.66
CA ILE A 383 4.55 -39.67 -18.57
C ILE A 383 5.45 -38.42 -18.59
N GLU A 384 4.89 -37.21 -18.45
CA GLU A 384 5.68 -35.97 -18.44
C GLU A 384 6.37 -35.76 -17.07
N LEU A 385 5.77 -36.27 -15.99
CA LEU A 385 6.36 -36.27 -14.64
C LEU A 385 7.58 -37.20 -14.55
N GLU A 386 7.52 -38.38 -15.16
CA GLU A 386 8.67 -39.30 -15.22
C GLU A 386 9.85 -38.69 -16.00
N ALA A 387 9.59 -38.03 -17.13
CA ALA A 387 10.64 -37.35 -17.91
C ALA A 387 11.31 -36.20 -17.14
N GLU A 388 10.55 -35.41 -16.36
CA GLU A 388 11.13 -34.35 -15.53
C GLU A 388 11.86 -34.93 -14.30
N ILE A 389 11.39 -36.04 -13.71
CA ILE A 389 12.09 -36.75 -12.62
C ILE A 389 13.45 -37.25 -13.11
N ASP A 390 13.53 -37.87 -14.28
CA ASP A 390 14.80 -38.36 -14.85
C ASP A 390 15.76 -37.22 -15.18
N ARG A 391 15.23 -36.10 -15.69
CA ARG A 391 16.02 -34.89 -15.91
C ARG A 391 16.57 -34.31 -14.61
N LEU A 392 15.77 -34.28 -13.53
CA LEU A 392 16.20 -33.81 -12.21
C LEU A 392 17.23 -34.77 -11.57
N ARG A 393 17.08 -36.08 -11.76
CA ARG A 393 18.10 -37.07 -11.36
C ARG A 393 19.42 -36.83 -12.08
N GLY A 394 19.38 -36.60 -13.40
CA GLY A 394 20.58 -36.26 -14.18
C GLY A 394 21.24 -34.95 -13.75
N LYS A 395 20.48 -33.92 -13.33
CA LYS A 395 21.04 -32.69 -12.76
C LYS A 395 21.68 -32.93 -11.40
N ARG A 396 21.01 -33.67 -10.52
CA ARG A 396 21.51 -34.05 -9.19
C ARG A 396 22.83 -34.81 -9.30
N ASP A 397 22.94 -35.76 -10.24
CA ASP A 397 24.13 -36.58 -10.39
C ASP A 397 25.33 -35.78 -10.93
N ARG A 398 25.09 -34.82 -11.85
CA ARG A 398 26.14 -33.88 -12.29
C ARG A 398 26.61 -32.95 -11.18
N GLU A 399 25.69 -32.47 -10.36
CA GLU A 399 26.01 -31.63 -9.20
C GLU A 399 26.77 -32.43 -8.13
N TYR A 400 26.41 -33.69 -7.90
CA TYR A 400 27.15 -34.61 -7.04
C TYR A 400 28.59 -34.82 -7.54
N GLN A 401 28.77 -35.07 -8.85
CA GLN A 401 30.11 -35.19 -9.44
C GLN A 401 30.92 -33.90 -9.37
N ARG A 402 30.26 -32.73 -9.46
CA ARG A 402 30.92 -31.43 -9.27
C ARG A 402 31.39 -31.25 -7.83
N ARG A 403 30.54 -31.56 -6.84
CA ARG A 403 30.90 -31.50 -5.42
C ARG A 403 32.06 -32.44 -5.09
N LYS A 404 32.04 -33.66 -5.64
CA LYS A 404 33.12 -34.64 -5.44
C LYS A 404 34.46 -34.17 -5.99
N ARG A 405 34.48 -33.43 -7.11
CA ARG A 405 35.71 -32.81 -7.63
C ARG A 405 36.22 -31.68 -6.73
N ILE A 406 35.32 -30.82 -6.25
CA ILE A 406 35.66 -29.72 -5.35
C ILE A 406 36.17 -30.25 -4.00
N GLU A 407 35.59 -31.34 -3.49
CA GLU A 407 36.03 -32.02 -2.27
C GLU A 407 37.45 -32.57 -2.43
N ALA A 408 37.75 -33.22 -3.57
CA ALA A 408 39.11 -33.67 -3.88
C ALA A 408 40.12 -32.52 -4.06
N GLU A 409 39.70 -31.38 -4.63
CA GLU A 409 40.54 -30.17 -4.72
C GLU A 409 40.81 -29.57 -3.33
N LEU A 410 39.84 -29.61 -2.43
CA LEU A 410 40.00 -29.14 -1.05
C LEU A 410 41.00 -30.02 -0.28
N ASP A 411 40.89 -31.35 -0.41
CA ASP A 411 41.83 -32.30 0.20
C ASP A 411 43.27 -32.07 -0.27
N GLU A 412 43.49 -31.77 -1.56
CA GLU A 412 44.83 -31.46 -2.08
C GLU A 412 45.35 -30.12 -1.52
N VAL A 413 44.50 -29.09 -1.44
CA VAL A 413 44.87 -27.81 -0.82
C VAL A 413 45.18 -27.97 0.67
N GLU A 414 44.46 -28.82 1.40
CA GLU A 414 44.75 -29.11 2.81
C GLU A 414 46.10 -29.81 2.97
N LYS A 415 46.43 -30.73 2.06
CA LYS A 415 47.73 -31.40 2.02
C LYS A 415 48.86 -30.41 1.70
N GLU A 416 48.70 -29.54 0.69
CA GLU A 416 49.64 -28.46 0.39
C GLU A 416 49.84 -27.52 1.60
N ASN A 417 48.76 -27.19 2.32
CA ASN A 417 48.82 -26.38 3.53
C ASN A 417 49.62 -27.09 4.65
N HIS A 418 49.44 -28.40 4.78
CA HIS A 418 50.21 -29.22 5.72
C HIS A 418 51.70 -29.25 5.36
N GLU A 419 52.03 -29.40 4.08
CA GLU A 419 53.40 -29.35 3.57
C GLU A 419 54.05 -27.98 3.78
N LEU A 420 53.30 -26.89 3.54
CA LEU A 420 53.73 -25.53 3.81
C LEU A 420 53.97 -25.29 5.30
N LYS A 421 53.08 -25.76 6.18
CA LYS A 421 53.28 -25.69 7.64
C LYS A 421 54.54 -26.43 8.07
N GLN A 422 54.78 -27.63 7.54
CA GLN A 422 56.02 -28.36 7.81
C GLN A 422 57.25 -27.65 7.26
N ARG A 423 57.14 -26.98 6.11
CA ARG A 423 58.23 -26.20 5.52
C ARG A 423 58.54 -24.95 6.34
N CYS A 424 57.52 -24.24 6.81
CA CYS A 424 57.68 -23.12 7.75
C CYS A 424 58.34 -23.60 9.04
N LYS A 425 57.88 -24.71 9.62
CA LYS A 425 58.49 -25.29 10.82
C LYS A 425 59.97 -25.66 10.60
N ARG A 426 60.30 -26.27 9.46
CA ARG A 426 61.70 -26.58 9.08
C ARG A 426 62.55 -25.31 8.91
N LEU A 427 61.98 -24.25 8.34
CA LEU A 427 62.66 -22.95 8.19
C LEU A 427 62.85 -22.25 9.55
N GLU A 428 61.87 -22.36 10.45
CA GLU A 428 61.96 -21.86 11.83
C GLU A 428 63.02 -22.62 12.64
N GLU A 429 63.05 -23.95 12.54
CA GLU A 429 64.08 -24.79 13.16
C GLU A 429 65.48 -24.53 12.56
N ALA A 430 65.57 -24.29 11.25
CA ALA A 430 66.83 -23.89 10.60
C ALA A 430 67.28 -22.48 11.01
N ALA A 431 66.36 -21.55 11.24
CA ALA A 431 66.65 -20.23 11.77
C ALA A 431 67.08 -20.29 13.25
N ALA A 432 66.49 -21.19 14.04
CA ALA A 432 66.84 -21.42 15.44
C ALA A 432 68.22 -22.11 15.60
N ASN A 433 68.61 -22.96 14.64
CA ASN A 433 69.90 -23.66 14.63
C ASN A 433 71.03 -22.90 13.90
N ALA A 434 70.78 -21.68 13.43
CA ALA A 434 71.83 -20.85 12.83
C ALA A 434 72.84 -20.39 13.90
N PRO A 435 74.16 -20.39 13.61
CA PRO A 435 75.18 -19.98 14.58
C PRO A 435 74.99 -18.52 15.01
N PRO A 436 75.39 -18.15 16.25
CA PRO A 436 75.08 -16.86 16.80
C PRO A 436 75.75 -15.75 16.00
N LYS A 437 74.94 -14.90 15.36
CA LYS A 437 75.36 -13.55 14.97
C LYS A 437 75.61 -12.74 16.25
N PRO A 438 76.57 -11.80 16.22
CA PRO A 438 77.05 -11.09 17.40
C PRO A 438 75.90 -10.42 18.14
N ILE A 439 76.01 -10.40 19.47
CA ILE A 439 75.13 -9.70 20.42
C ILE A 439 74.75 -8.33 19.84
N VAL A 440 73.48 -8.20 19.46
CA VAL A 440 72.85 -6.89 19.24
C VAL A 440 72.71 -6.25 20.63
N PRO A 441 73.17 -5.00 20.82
CA PRO A 441 73.03 -4.31 22.10
C PRO A 441 71.57 -4.31 22.54
N GLN A 442 71.31 -4.53 23.82
CA GLN A 442 70.01 -4.28 24.43
C GLN A 442 69.50 -2.92 23.95
N SER A 443 68.29 -2.92 23.38
CA SER A 443 67.55 -1.76 22.88
C SER A 443 67.77 -0.52 23.77
N ASP A 444 68.19 0.57 23.14
CA ASP A 444 68.52 1.84 23.77
C ASP A 444 67.36 2.28 24.70
N PRO A 445 67.61 2.67 25.97
CA PRO A 445 66.57 3.20 26.86
C PRO A 445 65.75 4.34 26.25
N VAL A 446 66.30 5.06 25.27
CA VAL A 446 65.59 6.07 24.47
C VAL A 446 64.43 5.45 23.67
N ASP A 447 64.63 4.31 23.02
CA ASP A 447 63.58 3.64 22.22
C ASP A 447 62.47 3.11 23.11
N ARG A 448 62.81 2.62 24.31
CA ARG A 448 61.82 2.12 25.27
C ARG A 448 60.94 3.25 25.82
N ASN A 449 61.55 4.39 26.15
CA ASN A 449 60.81 5.59 26.56
C ASN A 449 59.95 6.11 25.42
N ARG A 450 60.43 6.06 24.17
CA ARG A 450 59.67 6.47 22.99
C ARG A 450 58.46 5.58 22.75
N ILE A 451 58.57 4.28 22.94
CA ILE A 451 57.45 3.33 22.83
C ILE A 451 56.40 3.61 23.91
N ILE A 452 56.81 3.93 25.15
CA ILE A 452 55.90 4.27 26.24
C ILE A 452 55.17 5.60 25.95
N GLU A 453 55.87 6.62 25.45
CA GLU A 453 55.25 7.89 25.00
C GLU A 453 54.24 7.67 23.88
N LEU A 454 54.61 6.85 22.88
CA LEU A 454 53.72 6.53 21.76
C LEU A 454 52.50 5.74 22.23
N GLN A 455 52.65 4.79 23.16
CA GLN A 455 51.53 4.07 23.77
C GLN A 455 50.62 5.02 24.57
N GLY A 456 51.20 5.97 25.32
CA GLY A 456 50.44 7.01 26.01
C GLY A 456 49.62 7.87 25.04
N THR A 457 50.25 8.28 23.94
CA THR A 457 49.60 9.08 22.88
C THR A 457 48.48 8.31 22.20
N VAL A 458 48.70 7.03 21.87
CA VAL A 458 47.68 6.15 21.26
C VAL A 458 46.49 5.95 22.21
N ASN A 459 46.74 5.76 23.50
CA ASN A 459 45.66 5.62 24.49
C ASN A 459 44.85 6.91 24.64
N GLN A 460 45.50 8.07 24.66
CA GLN A 460 44.81 9.36 24.69
C GLN A 460 43.95 9.57 23.43
N LEU A 461 44.49 9.26 22.24
CA LEU A 461 43.73 9.34 20.99
C LEU A 461 42.54 8.37 20.95
N ARG A 462 42.63 7.21 21.60
CA ARG A 462 41.47 6.30 21.73
C ARG A 462 40.39 6.91 22.60
N MET A 463 40.75 7.50 23.75
CA MET A 463 39.80 8.17 24.63
C MET A 463 39.13 9.37 23.94
N ASP A 464 39.91 10.18 23.22
CA ASP A 464 39.39 11.35 22.50
C ASP A 464 38.46 10.94 21.35
N ASN A 465 38.77 9.85 20.63
CA ASN A 465 37.87 9.30 19.61
C ASN A 465 36.57 8.77 20.22
N GLU A 466 36.62 8.12 21.37
CA GLU A 466 35.41 7.63 22.04
C GLU A 466 34.53 8.79 22.54
N ALA A 467 35.14 9.87 23.05
CA ALA A 467 34.44 11.09 23.42
C ALA A 467 33.76 11.75 22.20
N LYS A 468 34.46 11.87 21.08
CA LYS A 468 33.89 12.41 19.83
C LYS A 468 32.79 11.53 19.25
N ARG A 469 32.89 10.20 19.37
CA ARG A 469 31.82 9.27 18.97
C ARG A 469 30.57 9.46 19.81
N SER A 470 30.73 9.68 21.11
CA SER A 470 29.62 9.99 22.02
C SER A 470 28.95 11.33 21.66
N GLU A 471 29.74 12.37 21.37
CA GLU A 471 29.20 13.67 20.93
C GLU A 471 28.46 13.56 19.59
N LEU A 472 28.98 12.78 18.63
CA LEU A 472 28.29 12.50 17.37
C LEU A 472 26.96 11.76 17.57
N PHE A 473 26.89 10.85 18.54
CA PHE A 473 25.66 10.15 18.89
C PHE A 473 24.61 11.13 19.42
N ASP A 474 25.00 12.03 20.34
CA ASP A 474 24.11 13.07 20.88
C ASP A 474 23.64 14.06 19.79
N LEU A 475 24.52 14.44 18.86
CA LEU A 475 24.17 15.32 17.75
C LEU A 475 23.21 14.63 16.77
N ARG A 476 23.39 13.35 16.47
CA ARG A 476 22.44 12.56 15.66
C ARG A 476 21.07 12.48 16.34
N SER A 477 21.05 12.22 17.64
CA SER A 477 19.81 12.20 18.42
C SER A 477 19.07 13.55 18.38
N LYS A 478 19.80 14.66 18.51
CA LYS A 478 19.23 16.02 18.38
C LYS A 478 18.74 16.31 16.95
N PHE A 479 19.47 15.85 15.93
CA PHE A 479 19.05 15.97 14.54
C PHE A 479 17.76 15.20 14.28
N ASP A 480 17.67 13.95 14.73
CA ASP A 480 16.46 13.12 14.59
C ASP A 480 15.26 13.77 15.31
N SER A 481 15.48 14.33 16.50
CA SER A 481 14.46 15.09 17.23
C SER A 481 13.99 16.33 16.47
N LYS A 482 14.93 17.07 15.85
CA LYS A 482 14.61 18.25 15.04
C LYS A 482 13.93 17.89 13.71
N SER A 483 14.33 16.78 13.08
CA SER A 483 13.65 16.25 11.89
C SER A 483 12.20 15.89 12.21
N ALA A 484 11.95 15.23 13.34
CA ALA A 484 10.59 14.92 13.79
C ALA A 484 9.76 16.19 14.08
N GLN A 485 10.39 17.25 14.61
CA GLN A 485 9.72 18.56 14.78
C GLN A 485 9.34 19.19 13.42
N MET A 486 10.23 19.11 12.43
CA MET A 486 9.95 19.59 11.07
C MET A 486 8.82 18.81 10.40
N ASP A 487 8.79 17.49 10.54
CA ASP A 487 7.71 16.65 10.02
C ASP A 487 6.36 17.01 10.65
N LYS A 488 6.36 17.32 11.95
CA LYS A 488 5.16 17.78 12.66
C LYS A 488 4.67 19.14 12.12
N ILE A 489 5.55 20.11 11.96
CA ILE A 489 5.21 21.44 11.42
C ILE A 489 4.71 21.33 9.98
N ALA A 490 5.35 20.50 9.14
CA ALA A 490 4.91 20.26 7.77
C ALA A 490 3.50 19.65 7.71
N ALA A 491 3.17 18.74 8.65
CA ALA A 491 1.82 18.19 8.76
C ALA A 491 0.80 19.25 9.18
N GLU A 492 1.13 20.10 10.17
CA GLU A 492 0.27 21.20 10.63
C GLU A 492 0.00 22.24 9.53
N LEU A 493 1.02 22.62 8.76
CA LEU A 493 0.89 23.54 7.62
C LEU A 493 -0.08 22.98 6.57
N LYS A 494 0.03 21.68 6.28
CA LYS A 494 -0.86 21.00 5.32
C LYS A 494 -2.33 20.98 5.77
N ILE A 495 -2.57 20.85 7.08
CA ILE A 495 -3.91 20.93 7.66
C ILE A 495 -4.46 22.36 7.52
N LYS A 496 -3.65 23.37 7.82
CA LYS A 496 -4.05 24.79 7.70
C LYS A 496 -4.31 25.21 6.25
N GLU A 497 -3.49 24.73 5.32
CA GLU A 497 -3.70 24.94 3.88
C GLU A 497 -5.04 24.36 3.40
N LYS A 498 -5.37 23.13 3.84
CA LYS A 498 -6.66 22.49 3.54
C LYS A 498 -7.83 23.31 4.09
N SER A 499 -7.75 23.72 5.36
CA SER A 499 -8.79 24.55 6.00
C SER A 499 -8.97 25.89 5.29
N THR A 500 -7.89 26.54 4.85
CA THR A 500 -7.95 27.78 4.06
C THR A 500 -8.65 27.54 2.72
N GLY A 501 -8.39 26.41 2.06
CA GLY A 501 -9.08 26.01 0.83
C GLY A 501 -10.58 25.79 1.03
N GLU A 502 -10.99 25.16 2.13
CA GLU A 502 -12.40 24.94 2.48
C GLU A 502 -13.12 26.27 2.77
N LEU A 503 -12.52 27.15 3.57
CA LEU A 503 -13.06 28.49 3.85
C LEU A 503 -13.19 29.33 2.58
N THR A 504 -12.20 29.26 1.68
CA THR A 504 -12.25 29.95 0.38
C THR A 504 -13.40 29.41 -0.50
N ALA A 505 -13.64 28.10 -0.48
CA ALA A 505 -14.75 27.49 -1.22
C ALA A 505 -16.12 27.93 -0.65
N GLN A 506 -16.25 27.99 0.68
CA GLN A 506 -17.46 28.49 1.35
C GLN A 506 -17.70 29.96 1.01
N LEU A 507 -16.67 30.81 1.06
CA LEU A 507 -16.77 32.23 0.69
C LEU A 507 -17.24 32.42 -0.75
N ASN A 508 -16.71 31.63 -1.69
CA ASN A 508 -17.16 31.67 -3.09
C ASN A 508 -18.63 31.23 -3.24
N SER A 509 -19.07 30.22 -2.50
CA SER A 509 -20.47 29.78 -2.49
C SER A 509 -21.41 30.88 -1.98
N ILE A 510 -21.06 31.50 -0.85
CA ILE A 510 -21.84 32.61 -0.27
C ILE A 510 -21.88 33.80 -1.23
N ARG A 511 -20.76 34.12 -1.88
CA ARG A 511 -20.72 35.19 -2.90
C ARG A 511 -21.66 34.90 -4.07
N CYS A 512 -21.70 33.67 -4.58
CA CYS A 512 -22.64 33.29 -5.65
C CYS A 512 -24.10 33.41 -5.21
N GLN A 513 -24.41 33.01 -3.97
CA GLN A 513 -25.76 33.16 -3.40
C GLN A 513 -26.15 34.64 -3.28
N LEU A 514 -25.24 35.48 -2.79
CA LEU A 514 -25.46 36.92 -2.69
C LEU A 514 -25.71 37.56 -4.07
N GLU A 515 -25.00 37.12 -5.10
CA GLU A 515 -25.20 37.62 -6.46
C GLU A 515 -26.57 37.20 -7.02
N SER A 516 -27.04 35.98 -6.73
CA SER A 516 -28.38 35.52 -7.11
C SER A 516 -29.48 36.33 -6.43
N THR A 517 -29.39 36.50 -5.11
CA THR A 517 -30.39 37.27 -4.34
C THR A 517 -30.42 38.73 -4.74
N THR A 518 -29.27 39.31 -5.11
CA THR A 518 -29.21 40.68 -5.65
C THR A 518 -29.96 40.79 -6.98
N LYS A 519 -29.81 39.81 -7.88
CA LYS A 519 -30.54 39.77 -9.16
C LYS A 519 -32.05 39.60 -8.96
N GLU A 520 -32.46 38.77 -8.00
CA GLU A 520 -33.86 38.60 -7.64
C GLU A 520 -34.48 39.89 -7.07
N LEU A 521 -33.76 40.58 -6.18
CA LEU A 521 -34.19 41.86 -5.63
C LEU A 521 -34.38 42.91 -6.72
N GLU A 522 -33.46 43.00 -7.68
CA GLU A 522 -33.57 43.94 -8.80
C GLU A 522 -34.78 43.62 -9.70
N SER A 523 -35.06 42.33 -9.90
CA SER A 523 -36.27 41.87 -10.62
C SER A 523 -37.56 42.28 -9.90
N VAL A 524 -37.62 42.11 -8.58
CA VAL A 524 -38.76 42.58 -7.76
C VAL A 524 -38.90 44.09 -7.85
N ARG A 525 -37.80 44.84 -7.75
CA ARG A 525 -37.80 46.31 -7.87
C ARG A 525 -38.35 46.77 -9.22
N CYS A 526 -37.92 46.14 -10.32
CA CYS A 526 -38.44 46.42 -11.66
C CYS A 526 -39.95 46.17 -11.77
N ARG A 527 -40.45 45.09 -11.15
CA ARG A 527 -41.90 44.80 -11.10
C ARG A 527 -42.67 45.85 -10.29
N ALA A 528 -42.15 46.24 -9.13
CA ALA A 528 -42.78 47.25 -8.28
C ALA A 528 -42.86 48.62 -8.98
N VAL A 529 -41.79 49.04 -9.68
CA VAL A 529 -41.79 50.28 -10.48
C VAL A 529 -42.84 50.22 -11.60
N ARG A 530 -42.94 49.07 -12.30
CA ARG A 530 -43.93 48.90 -13.37
C ARG A 530 -45.35 48.92 -12.83
N GLY A 531 -45.62 48.23 -11.73
CA GLY A 531 -46.92 48.25 -11.06
C GLY A 531 -47.30 49.65 -10.57
N GLY A 532 -46.34 50.42 -10.03
CA GLY A 532 -46.56 51.82 -9.65
C GLY A 532 -46.95 52.71 -10.84
N ALA A 533 -46.24 52.59 -11.96
CA ALA A 533 -46.56 53.34 -13.18
C ALA A 533 -47.94 52.97 -13.75
N GLU A 534 -48.33 51.69 -13.66
CA GLU A 534 -49.67 51.26 -14.03
C GLU A 534 -50.72 51.88 -13.10
N VAL A 535 -50.52 51.84 -11.78
CA VAL A 535 -51.44 52.45 -10.80
C VAL A 535 -51.63 53.94 -11.04
N GLU A 536 -50.56 54.69 -11.33
CA GLU A 536 -50.65 56.11 -11.69
C GLU A 536 -51.48 56.34 -12.95
N ARG A 537 -51.32 55.47 -13.95
CA ARG A 537 -52.15 55.50 -15.17
C ARG A 537 -53.63 55.23 -14.86
N TRP A 538 -53.94 54.18 -14.11
CA TRP A 538 -55.30 53.86 -13.69
C TRP A 538 -55.93 55.01 -12.89
N HIS A 539 -55.16 55.66 -12.02
CA HIS A 539 -55.62 56.81 -11.25
C HIS A 539 -55.93 58.02 -12.16
N SER A 540 -55.09 58.27 -13.16
CA SER A 540 -55.34 59.30 -14.17
C SER A 540 -56.62 59.02 -14.98
N ASP A 541 -56.81 57.78 -15.42
CA ASP A 541 -57.99 57.34 -16.16
C ASP A 541 -59.27 57.47 -15.31
N LEU A 542 -59.21 57.06 -14.04
CA LEU A 542 -60.31 57.23 -13.09
C LEU A 542 -60.66 58.71 -12.87
N THR A 543 -59.64 59.56 -12.72
CA THR A 543 -59.85 61.01 -12.56
C THR A 543 -60.51 61.62 -13.80
N SER A 544 -60.08 61.21 -15.00
CA SER A 544 -60.70 61.60 -16.27
C SER A 544 -62.17 61.17 -16.32
N LEU A 545 -62.48 59.92 -15.95
CA LEU A 545 -63.85 59.42 -15.87
C LEU A 545 -64.69 60.20 -14.86
N GLN A 546 -64.16 60.53 -13.69
CA GLN A 546 -64.88 61.37 -12.70
C GLN A 546 -65.19 62.77 -13.24
N VAL A 547 -64.26 63.38 -13.98
CA VAL A 547 -64.48 64.68 -14.63
C VAL A 547 -65.56 64.58 -15.71
N THR A 548 -65.51 63.56 -16.57
CA THR A 548 -66.54 63.35 -17.59
C THR A 548 -67.92 63.08 -16.97
N ASN A 549 -67.99 62.31 -15.89
CA ASN A 549 -69.24 62.05 -15.19
C ASN A 549 -69.82 63.32 -14.55
N LYS A 550 -68.97 64.17 -13.93
CA LYS A 550 -69.40 65.49 -13.44
C LYS A 550 -69.94 66.38 -14.56
N PHE A 551 -69.30 66.37 -15.72
CA PHE A 551 -69.75 67.12 -16.89
C PHE A 551 -71.10 66.62 -17.42
N LEU A 552 -71.27 65.30 -17.58
CA LEU A 552 -72.54 64.70 -17.99
C LEU A 552 -73.66 64.96 -16.96
N SER A 553 -73.35 64.85 -15.67
CA SER A 553 -74.27 65.20 -14.59
C SER A 553 -74.71 66.66 -14.65
N SER A 554 -73.78 67.58 -14.97
CA SER A 554 -74.11 68.99 -15.19
C SER A 554 -75.03 69.18 -16.39
N GLN A 555 -74.75 68.53 -17.53
CA GLN A 555 -75.64 68.59 -18.70
C GLN A 555 -77.03 68.03 -18.41
N LEU A 556 -77.12 66.91 -17.69
CA LEU A 556 -78.40 66.33 -17.31
C LEU A 556 -79.22 67.28 -16.43
N ASN A 557 -78.57 67.93 -15.46
CA ASN A 557 -79.23 68.91 -14.60
C ASN A 557 -79.67 70.16 -15.37
N GLU A 558 -78.89 70.62 -16.34
CA GLU A 558 -79.29 71.71 -17.24
C GLU A 558 -80.52 71.33 -18.08
N MET A 559 -80.54 70.11 -18.64
CA MET A 559 -81.68 69.60 -19.39
C MET A 559 -82.93 69.45 -18.51
N ARG A 560 -82.79 68.97 -17.28
CA ARG A 560 -83.89 68.93 -16.30
C ARG A 560 -84.42 70.33 -15.99
N ALA A 561 -83.55 71.32 -15.80
CA ALA A 561 -83.96 72.71 -15.57
C ALA A 561 -84.71 73.29 -16.78
N LYS A 562 -84.22 73.02 -18.01
CA LYS A 562 -84.93 73.41 -19.25
C LYS A 562 -86.30 72.75 -19.34
N LEU A 563 -86.40 71.47 -18.98
CA LEU A 563 -87.66 70.72 -19.00
C LEU A 563 -88.65 71.30 -17.99
N LEU A 564 -88.22 71.56 -16.74
CA LEU A 564 -89.05 72.23 -15.73
C LEU A 564 -89.50 73.63 -16.18
N ALA A 565 -88.63 74.40 -16.82
CA ALA A 565 -89.00 75.70 -17.38
C ALA A 565 -90.05 75.57 -18.50
N LYS A 566 -89.96 74.53 -19.34
CA LYS A 566 -90.97 74.23 -20.37
C LYS A 566 -92.28 73.75 -19.75
N GLU A 567 -92.24 72.93 -18.70
CA GLU A 567 -93.44 72.52 -17.94
C GLU A 567 -94.14 73.72 -17.32
N HIS A 568 -93.39 74.65 -16.70
CA HIS A 568 -93.95 75.91 -16.21
C HIS A 568 -94.54 76.77 -17.33
N PHE A 569 -93.86 76.89 -18.47
CA PHE A 569 -94.41 77.60 -19.64
C PHE A 569 -95.70 76.97 -20.16
N ILE A 570 -95.78 75.64 -20.19
CA ILE A 570 -97.00 74.91 -20.54
C ILE A 570 -98.11 75.16 -19.50
N ALA A 571 -97.78 75.16 -18.21
CA ALA A 571 -98.72 75.46 -17.14
C ALA A 571 -99.26 76.91 -17.25
N ASP A 572 -98.40 77.89 -17.54
CA ASP A 572 -98.78 79.28 -17.77
C ASP A 572 -99.68 79.43 -19.01
N LEU A 573 -99.35 78.76 -20.13
CA LEU A 573 -100.22 78.73 -21.32
C LEU A 573 -101.57 78.08 -21.02
N THR A 574 -101.57 76.97 -20.28
CA THR A 574 -102.80 76.28 -19.87
C THR A 574 -103.66 77.18 -18.97
N THR A 575 -103.03 78.01 -18.14
CA THR A 575 -103.71 78.98 -17.27
C THR A 575 -104.27 80.16 -18.07
N ARG A 576 -103.52 80.70 -19.05
CA ARG A 576 -104.02 81.72 -20.00
C ARG A 576 -105.19 81.21 -20.84
N CYS A 577 -105.20 79.94 -21.24
CA CYS A 577 -106.34 79.32 -21.91
C CYS A 577 -107.55 79.09 -20.99
N ARG A 578 -107.42 79.31 -19.68
CA ARG A 578 -108.48 79.16 -18.67
C ARG A 578 -109.05 80.50 -18.18
N GLU A 579 -108.51 81.64 -18.63
CA GLU A 579 -109.07 82.97 -18.38
C GLU A 579 -110.24 83.25 -19.35
N PRO A 580 -111.43 83.66 -18.88
CA PRO A 580 -112.57 83.94 -19.74
C PRO A 580 -112.64 85.43 -20.09
N LEU A 581 -112.30 85.83 -21.31
CA LEU A 581 -112.71 87.14 -21.86
C LEU A 581 -113.06 87.05 -23.35
N ASP A 582 -114.38 87.06 -23.55
CA ASP A 582 -115.17 87.99 -24.36
C ASP A 582 -114.82 88.28 -25.84
N VAL A 583 -115.91 88.35 -26.59
CA VAL A 583 -116.07 88.31 -28.04
C VAL A 583 -115.85 89.68 -28.67
N GLN A 584 -115.10 89.79 -29.79
CA GLN A 584 -115.56 90.54 -30.98
C GLN A 584 -114.67 90.36 -32.22
N ASP A 585 -115.22 89.58 -33.15
CA ASP A 585 -115.38 89.76 -34.59
C ASP A 585 -114.84 91.07 -35.23
N VAL A 586 -114.01 90.95 -36.31
CA VAL A 586 -114.17 91.65 -37.61
C VAL A 586 -113.29 90.95 -38.68
N THR A 587 -113.96 90.62 -39.78
CA THR A 587 -113.56 90.12 -41.10
C THR A 587 -112.56 90.98 -41.89
N ASP A 588 -111.59 90.38 -42.60
CA ASP A 588 -111.54 90.35 -44.08
C ASP A 588 -110.26 89.70 -44.69
N LYS A 589 -110.50 88.70 -45.56
CA LYS A 589 -109.96 88.46 -46.91
C LYS A 589 -108.45 88.50 -47.27
N VAL A 590 -108.07 87.38 -47.96
CA VAL A 590 -107.22 87.24 -49.19
C VAL A 590 -105.85 86.51 -49.03
N MET A 591 -105.88 85.24 -49.47
CA MET A 591 -104.95 84.51 -50.39
C MET A 591 -103.47 84.31 -50.01
N VAL A 592 -102.72 83.24 -50.32
CA VAL A 592 -102.86 81.93 -51.04
C VAL A 592 -101.49 81.19 -50.89
N ASN A 593 -101.48 79.85 -51.02
CA ASN A 593 -100.35 78.87 -51.18
C ASN A 593 -99.67 78.33 -49.89
N GLY A 594 -99.55 77.03 -49.60
CA GLY A 594 -99.91 75.81 -50.34
C GLY A 594 -99.80 74.53 -49.48
N LEU A 595 -100.69 73.58 -49.83
CA LEU A 595 -100.84 72.12 -49.60
C LEU A 595 -99.58 71.25 -49.28
N PRO A 596 -99.70 69.94 -48.93
CA PRO A 596 -100.63 69.27 -47.99
C PRO A 596 -100.00 68.04 -47.23
N PRO A 597 -100.78 67.31 -46.39
CA PRO A 597 -100.32 66.23 -45.49
C PRO A 597 -100.71 64.82 -45.95
N VAL A 598 -100.19 63.78 -45.27
CA VAL A 598 -100.75 62.41 -45.29
C VAL A 598 -100.75 61.81 -43.87
N ASP A 599 -101.97 61.80 -43.30
CA ASP A 599 -102.69 60.71 -42.63
C ASP A 599 -102.05 59.83 -41.54
N TYR A 600 -102.53 60.09 -40.32
CA TYR A 600 -103.23 59.18 -39.39
C TYR A 600 -102.93 57.67 -39.38
N CYS A 601 -102.77 57.12 -38.16
CA CYS A 601 -103.78 56.19 -37.59
C CYS A 601 -103.60 56.04 -36.06
N PRO A 602 -104.66 56.21 -35.24
CA PRO A 602 -104.68 55.91 -33.82
C PRO A 602 -105.40 54.58 -33.51
N ARG A 603 -105.20 54.10 -32.28
CA ARG A 603 -106.09 53.25 -31.45
C ARG A 603 -105.69 51.78 -31.24
N CYS A 604 -105.94 51.41 -29.99
CA CYS A 604 -105.54 50.28 -29.17
C CYS A 604 -106.48 49.07 -29.24
N ASP A 605 -105.93 47.96 -28.74
CA ASP A 605 -106.55 46.81 -28.07
C ASP A 605 -107.25 45.65 -28.81
N SER A 606 -106.87 44.45 -28.33
CA SER A 606 -107.59 43.18 -28.19
C SER A 606 -107.72 42.19 -29.38
N LYS A 607 -107.33 40.93 -29.09
CA LYS A 607 -107.66 39.63 -29.74
C LYS A 607 -109.21 39.45 -29.90
N PRO A 608 -109.81 38.44 -30.61
CA PRO A 608 -109.27 37.16 -31.14
C PRO A 608 -109.84 36.65 -32.51
N ASP A 609 -109.27 35.55 -33.00
CA ASP A 609 -109.91 34.35 -33.61
C ASP A 609 -110.60 34.30 -35.01
N THR A 610 -110.02 33.39 -35.83
CA THR A 610 -110.57 32.37 -36.77
C THR A 610 -111.05 32.72 -38.19
N THR A 611 -110.34 32.19 -39.19
CA THR A 611 -110.76 31.12 -40.16
C THR A 611 -110.16 31.34 -41.56
N GLY A 612 -109.62 30.26 -42.17
CA GLY A 612 -109.65 30.11 -43.64
C GLY A 612 -108.41 29.58 -44.36
N ALA A 613 -108.33 28.25 -44.47
CA ALA A 613 -107.80 27.46 -45.60
C ALA A 613 -106.28 27.17 -45.71
N PRO A 614 -105.92 26.00 -46.30
CA PRO A 614 -104.77 25.19 -45.88
C PRO A 614 -103.61 25.22 -46.89
N ASP A 615 -102.38 25.29 -46.41
CA ASP A 615 -101.19 25.08 -47.23
C ASP A 615 -100.42 23.85 -46.75
N GLU A 616 -100.18 22.91 -47.67
CA GLU A 616 -99.49 21.60 -47.52
C GLU A 616 -98.03 21.69 -47.03
N ASN A 617 -97.56 22.87 -46.63
CA ASN A 617 -96.17 23.17 -46.27
C ASN A 617 -95.88 22.91 -44.77
N ASP A 618 -96.89 23.00 -43.91
CA ASP A 618 -96.69 22.83 -42.47
C ASP A 618 -96.62 21.35 -42.04
N ALA A 619 -97.30 20.45 -42.77
CA ALA A 619 -97.24 19.01 -42.50
C ALA A 619 -95.84 18.42 -42.73
N GLN A 620 -95.11 18.88 -43.75
CA GLN A 620 -93.73 18.45 -44.01
C GLN A 620 -92.75 18.95 -42.94
N LYS A 621 -92.89 20.20 -42.49
CA LYS A 621 -92.06 20.76 -41.41
C LYS A 621 -92.31 20.07 -40.07
N VAL A 622 -93.55 19.69 -39.78
CA VAL A 622 -93.88 18.92 -38.57
C VAL A 622 -93.23 17.54 -38.61
N THR A 623 -93.32 16.80 -39.72
CA THR A 623 -92.64 15.50 -39.85
C THR A 623 -91.11 15.60 -39.78
N GLU A 624 -90.51 16.68 -40.29
CA GLU A 624 -89.07 16.90 -40.20
C GLU A 624 -88.61 17.22 -38.77
N LEU A 625 -89.42 17.97 -38.02
CA LEU A 625 -89.16 18.27 -36.61
C LEU A 625 -89.38 17.04 -35.71
N GLU A 626 -90.38 16.20 -35.99
CA GLU A 626 -90.60 14.92 -35.30
C GLU A 626 -89.44 13.94 -35.51
N ASN A 627 -88.91 13.87 -36.74
CA ASN A 627 -87.72 13.06 -37.04
C ASN A 627 -86.46 13.60 -36.35
N LYS A 628 -86.29 14.93 -36.27
CA LYS A 628 -85.16 15.53 -35.53
C LYS A 628 -85.28 15.34 -34.01
N LEU A 629 -86.50 15.38 -33.49
CA LEU A 629 -86.76 15.15 -32.07
C LEU A 629 -86.44 13.69 -31.69
N THR A 630 -86.92 12.72 -32.47
CA THR A 630 -86.61 11.29 -32.26
C THR A 630 -85.12 10.98 -32.40
N ASP A 631 -84.42 11.60 -33.35
CA ASP A 631 -82.96 11.51 -33.48
C ASP A 631 -82.24 12.07 -32.24
N SER A 632 -82.73 13.19 -31.70
CA SER A 632 -82.16 13.81 -30.49
C SER A 632 -82.39 12.96 -29.24
N GLU A 633 -83.57 12.34 -29.12
CA GLU A 633 -83.93 11.43 -28.03
C GLU A 633 -83.08 10.16 -28.07
N GLN A 634 -82.83 9.59 -29.26
CA GLN A 634 -81.94 8.44 -29.42
C GLN A 634 -80.49 8.77 -29.06
N ARG A 635 -80.00 9.96 -29.41
CA ARG A 635 -78.65 10.41 -29.03
C ARG A 635 -78.54 10.61 -27.52
N TYR A 636 -79.55 11.19 -26.89
CA TYR A 636 -79.59 11.34 -25.44
C TYR A 636 -79.62 9.98 -24.72
N ALA A 637 -80.44 9.04 -25.20
CA ALA A 637 -80.49 7.67 -24.67
C ALA A 637 -79.18 6.87 -24.88
N LYS A 638 -78.41 7.20 -25.92
CA LYS A 638 -77.08 6.62 -26.15
C LYS A 638 -76.05 7.18 -25.18
N LEU A 639 -75.98 8.52 -25.04
CA LEU A 639 -75.07 9.18 -24.11
C LEU A 639 -75.35 8.78 -22.65
N LEU A 640 -76.62 8.58 -22.28
CA LEU A 640 -76.97 8.12 -20.95
C LEU A 640 -76.45 6.69 -20.68
N ARG A 641 -76.51 5.79 -21.66
CA ARG A 641 -75.92 4.44 -21.55
C ARG A 641 -74.40 4.48 -21.44
N GLU A 642 -73.73 5.24 -22.31
CA GLU A 642 -72.27 5.41 -22.26
C GLU A 642 -71.81 6.00 -20.91
N SER A 643 -72.59 6.92 -20.33
CA SER A 643 -72.32 7.48 -19.00
C SER A 643 -72.53 6.46 -17.86
N ILE A 644 -73.47 5.53 -17.99
CA ILE A 644 -73.71 4.48 -16.99
C ILE A 644 -72.57 3.46 -17.06
N GLU A 645 -72.20 3.00 -18.25
CA GLU A 645 -71.10 2.07 -18.47
C GLU A 645 -69.75 2.63 -17.97
N ALA A 646 -69.49 3.92 -18.21
CA ALA A 646 -68.30 4.59 -17.68
C ALA A 646 -68.26 4.64 -16.15
N ARG A 647 -69.43 4.82 -15.51
CA ARG A 647 -69.55 4.83 -14.05
C ARG A 647 -69.32 3.43 -13.45
N GLU A 648 -69.88 2.38 -14.07
CA GLU A 648 -69.67 1.00 -13.66
C GLU A 648 -68.19 0.56 -13.79
N LEU A 649 -67.51 0.99 -14.86
CA LEU A 649 -66.09 0.71 -15.05
C LEU A 649 -65.23 1.41 -13.98
N ALA A 650 -65.51 2.69 -13.70
CA ALA A 650 -64.81 3.43 -12.66
C ALA A 650 -65.01 2.82 -11.26
N GLU A 651 -66.20 2.31 -10.97
CA GLU A 651 -66.52 1.66 -9.70
C GLU A 651 -65.79 0.31 -9.54
N LYS A 652 -65.66 -0.44 -10.65
CA LYS A 652 -64.85 -1.67 -10.69
C LYS A 652 -63.36 -1.41 -10.48
N ASP A 653 -62.81 -0.38 -11.13
CA ASP A 653 -61.42 0.01 -10.97
C ASP A 653 -61.14 0.50 -9.54
N LYS A 654 -62.08 1.24 -8.95
CA LYS A 654 -62.02 1.66 -7.54
C LYS A 654 -61.95 0.46 -6.58
N SER A 655 -62.84 -0.53 -6.74
CA SER A 655 -62.80 -1.74 -5.89
C SER A 655 -61.51 -2.53 -6.06
N GLN A 656 -60.93 -2.56 -7.27
CA GLN A 656 -59.66 -3.24 -7.52
C GLN A 656 -58.47 -2.51 -6.87
N LEU A 657 -58.49 -1.18 -6.85
CA LEU A 657 -57.49 -0.36 -6.16
C LEU A 657 -57.60 -0.48 -4.64
N GLU A 658 -58.82 -0.50 -4.10
CA GLU A 658 -59.04 -0.71 -2.66
C GLU A 658 -58.51 -2.08 -2.20
N CYS A 659 -58.74 -3.15 -2.99
CA CYS A 659 -58.20 -4.48 -2.68
C CYS A 659 -56.67 -4.53 -2.73
N LYS A 660 -56.03 -3.83 -3.68
CA LYS A 660 -54.57 -3.71 -3.74
C LYS A 660 -54.01 -2.91 -2.56
N LEU A 661 -54.71 -1.85 -2.16
CA LEU A 661 -54.32 -1.02 -1.02
C LEU A 661 -54.36 -1.80 0.30
N THR A 662 -55.39 -2.62 0.50
CA THR A 662 -55.48 -3.49 1.69
C THR A 662 -54.35 -4.52 1.73
N SER A 663 -54.05 -5.18 0.60
CA SER A 663 -52.94 -6.15 0.55
C SER A 663 -51.57 -5.49 0.74
N ALA A 664 -51.37 -4.27 0.25
CA ALA A 664 -50.15 -3.50 0.48
C ALA A 664 -49.98 -3.11 1.95
N ASN A 665 -51.08 -2.72 2.62
CA ASN A 665 -51.06 -2.41 4.05
C ASN A 665 -50.77 -3.64 4.92
N GLU A 666 -51.30 -4.82 4.57
CA GLU A 666 -50.99 -6.08 5.25
C GLU A 666 -49.52 -6.47 5.10
N LEU A 667 -48.94 -6.32 3.89
CA LEU A 667 -47.52 -6.54 3.65
C LEU A 667 -46.62 -5.56 4.42
N ALA A 668 -47.02 -4.29 4.51
CA ALA A 668 -46.30 -3.29 5.28
C ALA A 668 -46.31 -3.60 6.80
N ALA A 669 -47.45 -4.08 7.31
CA ALA A 669 -47.56 -4.52 8.71
C ALA A 669 -46.64 -5.73 8.99
N GLN A 670 -46.64 -6.72 8.10
CA GLN A 670 -45.78 -7.90 8.23
C GLN A 670 -44.29 -7.54 8.23
N LEU A 671 -43.85 -6.67 7.32
CA LEU A 671 -42.47 -6.18 7.27
C LEU A 671 -42.07 -5.40 8.53
N SER A 672 -43.00 -4.64 9.09
CA SER A 672 -42.77 -3.93 10.35
C SER A 672 -42.53 -4.90 11.51
N ASP A 673 -43.30 -5.98 11.59
CA ASP A 673 -43.13 -7.02 12.62
C ASP A 673 -41.80 -7.78 12.46
N ASP A 674 -41.41 -8.09 11.22
CA ASP A 674 -40.13 -8.76 10.92
C ASP A 674 -38.94 -7.88 11.30
N ILE A 675 -39.01 -6.56 11.06
CA ILE A 675 -37.98 -5.60 11.50
C ILE A 675 -37.84 -5.57 13.02
N VAL A 676 -38.94 -5.65 13.76
CA VAL A 676 -38.93 -5.69 15.23
C VAL A 676 -38.28 -6.99 15.74
N LEU A 677 -38.56 -8.13 15.11
CA LEU A 677 -37.94 -9.41 15.44
C LEU A 677 -36.43 -9.41 15.18
N GLU A 678 -35.99 -8.87 14.04
CA GLU A 678 -34.56 -8.73 13.71
C GLU A 678 -33.84 -7.80 14.69
N ARG A 679 -34.45 -6.66 15.06
CA ARG A 679 -33.88 -5.77 16.10
C ARG A 679 -33.65 -6.51 17.41
N LYS A 680 -34.60 -7.35 17.84
CA LYS A 680 -34.46 -8.15 19.06
C LYS A 680 -33.38 -9.23 18.94
N ALA A 681 -33.20 -9.83 17.76
CA ALA A 681 -32.09 -10.76 17.49
C ALA A 681 -30.72 -10.05 17.53
N VAL A 682 -30.65 -8.82 16.99
CA VAL A 682 -29.43 -8.00 17.05
C VAL A 682 -29.10 -7.56 18.49
N GLU A 683 -30.09 -7.17 19.28
CA GLU A 683 -29.88 -6.82 20.69
C GLU A 683 -29.35 -8.00 21.53
N THR A 684 -29.91 -9.20 21.32
CA THR A 684 -29.45 -10.41 22.02
C THR A 684 -28.04 -10.83 21.62
N THR A 685 -27.67 -10.71 20.34
CA THR A 685 -26.30 -10.97 19.88
C THR A 685 -25.30 -9.92 20.38
N ASN A 686 -25.69 -8.64 20.39
CA ASN A 686 -24.87 -7.57 20.96
C ASN A 686 -24.62 -7.75 22.47
N ALA A 687 -25.64 -8.14 23.24
CA ALA A 687 -25.49 -8.46 24.66
C ALA A 687 -24.48 -9.61 24.88
N ARG A 688 -24.50 -10.62 24.01
CA ARG A 688 -23.53 -11.74 24.06
C ARG A 688 -22.11 -11.29 23.72
N ILE A 689 -21.95 -10.41 22.73
CA ILE A 689 -20.64 -9.84 22.36
C ILE A 689 -20.09 -8.99 23.51
N GLN A 690 -20.91 -8.17 24.15
CA GLN A 690 -20.50 -7.40 25.32
C GLN A 690 -20.03 -8.31 26.47
N HIS A 691 -20.77 -9.38 26.75
CA HIS A 691 -20.38 -10.36 27.78
C HIS A 691 -19.04 -11.04 27.45
N LEU A 692 -18.85 -11.49 26.21
CA LEU A 692 -17.58 -12.09 25.77
C LEU A 692 -16.41 -11.10 25.82
N THR A 693 -16.66 -9.83 25.48
CA THR A 693 -15.65 -8.76 25.56
C THR A 693 -15.21 -8.53 27.01
N SER A 694 -16.15 -8.52 27.95
CA SER A 694 -15.83 -8.45 29.38
C SER A 694 -14.99 -9.63 29.85
N GLN A 695 -15.29 -10.86 29.39
CA GLN A 695 -14.49 -12.04 29.73
C GLN A 695 -13.07 -11.98 29.16
N VAL A 696 -12.90 -11.48 27.94
CA VAL A 696 -11.56 -11.29 27.34
C VAL A 696 -10.75 -10.28 28.14
N ASN A 697 -11.36 -9.15 28.54
CA ASN A 697 -10.69 -8.15 29.37
C ASN A 697 -10.27 -8.72 30.75
N GLU A 698 -11.09 -9.58 31.35
CA GLU A 698 -10.75 -10.27 32.60
C GLU A 698 -9.59 -11.26 32.43
N LEU A 699 -9.54 -11.96 31.29
CA LEU A 699 -8.42 -12.84 30.94
C LEU A 699 -7.13 -12.05 30.64
N GLU A 700 -7.22 -10.90 29.99
CA GLU A 700 -6.07 -10.04 29.72
C GLU A 700 -5.50 -9.43 30.99
N THR A 701 -6.35 -9.03 31.93
CA THR A 701 -5.91 -8.51 33.24
C THR A 701 -5.26 -9.60 34.09
N THR A 702 -5.81 -10.82 34.13
CA THR A 702 -5.19 -11.97 34.81
C THR A 702 -3.87 -12.40 34.15
N LEU A 703 -3.79 -12.38 32.81
CA LEU A 703 -2.54 -12.66 32.08
C LEU A 703 -1.47 -11.57 32.32
N SER A 704 -1.88 -10.31 32.43
CA SER A 704 -0.97 -9.21 32.78
C SER A 704 -0.47 -9.31 34.22
N SER A 705 -1.34 -9.71 35.14
CA SER A 705 -0.99 -9.98 36.55
C SER A 705 0.01 -11.13 36.67
N THR A 706 -0.24 -12.26 36.01
CA THR A 706 0.68 -13.41 36.01
C THR A 706 2.02 -13.11 35.34
N ARG A 707 2.05 -12.33 34.25
CA ARG A 707 3.30 -11.82 33.67
C ARG A 707 4.09 -10.96 34.65
N SER A 708 3.41 -10.08 35.39
CA SER A 708 4.04 -9.22 36.39
C SER A 708 4.64 -10.05 37.53
N GLN A 709 3.90 -11.04 38.04
CA GLN A 709 4.38 -11.98 39.07
C GLN A 709 5.59 -12.80 38.59
N LEU A 710 5.61 -13.22 37.32
CA LEU A 710 6.72 -13.98 36.76
C LEU A 710 7.98 -13.11 36.59
N LEU A 711 7.81 -11.85 36.20
CA LEU A 711 8.92 -10.89 36.15
C LEU A 711 9.46 -10.59 37.54
N GLU A 712 8.59 -10.49 38.55
CA GLU A 712 9.00 -10.29 39.95
C GLU A 712 9.73 -11.52 40.49
N ALA A 713 9.27 -12.74 40.19
CA ALA A 713 9.97 -13.98 40.53
C ALA A 713 11.34 -14.10 39.86
N GLN A 714 11.45 -13.74 38.57
CA GLN A 714 12.74 -13.70 37.86
C GLN A 714 13.69 -12.62 38.37
N SER A 715 13.15 -11.51 38.88
CA SER A 715 13.93 -10.46 39.54
C SER A 715 14.43 -10.93 40.91
N GLY A 716 13.58 -11.61 41.69
CA GLY A 716 13.93 -12.25 42.95
C GLY A 716 15.01 -13.32 42.78
N GLN A 717 14.91 -14.16 41.75
CA GLN A 717 15.93 -15.17 41.42
C GLN A 717 17.26 -14.51 41.06
N ARG A 718 17.25 -13.46 40.23
CA ARG A 718 18.47 -12.69 39.91
C ARG A 718 19.08 -12.03 41.14
N LYS A 719 18.26 -11.57 42.08
CA LYS A 719 18.74 -11.00 43.35
C LYS A 719 19.37 -12.08 44.24
N ALA A 720 18.77 -13.27 44.31
CA ALA A 720 19.34 -14.41 45.01
C ALA A 720 20.67 -14.89 44.39
N ASP A 721 20.76 -14.90 43.05
CA ASP A 721 21.99 -15.26 42.32
C ASP A 721 23.10 -14.21 42.52
N ILE A 722 22.75 -12.92 42.64
CA ILE A 722 23.68 -11.83 42.96
C ILE A 722 24.15 -11.92 44.41
N ASP A 723 23.25 -12.17 45.36
CA ASP A 723 23.61 -12.32 46.77
C ASP A 723 24.52 -13.55 46.99
N ALA A 724 24.33 -14.64 46.22
CA ALA A 724 25.21 -15.81 46.22
C ALA A 724 26.63 -15.55 45.68
N LEU A 725 26.85 -14.46 44.93
CA LEU A 725 28.15 -14.06 44.38
C LEU A 725 28.90 -13.04 45.26
N THR A 726 28.32 -12.56 46.37
CA THR A 726 28.89 -11.45 47.17
C THR A 726 29.80 -11.86 48.34
N THR A 727 30.27 -13.11 48.42
CA THR A 727 31.32 -13.55 49.36
C THR A 727 32.73 -13.52 48.75
N ALA A 728 33.14 -12.40 48.16
CA ALA A 728 34.57 -12.12 47.93
C ALA A 728 34.87 -10.64 47.69
N ALA A 729 35.46 -10.01 48.72
CA ALA A 729 36.38 -8.86 48.68
C ALA A 729 35.91 -7.47 48.17
N SER A 730 36.46 -6.44 48.82
CA SER A 730 36.22 -4.99 48.71
C SER A 730 37.59 -4.27 48.81
N PRO A 731 37.78 -2.95 48.59
CA PRO A 731 37.46 -2.00 47.48
C PRO A 731 38.76 -1.24 47.00
N PRO A 732 38.82 -0.04 46.31
CA PRO A 732 38.29 1.27 46.77
C PRO A 732 37.75 2.31 45.73
N ALA A 733 36.72 3.04 46.16
CA ALA A 733 36.34 4.47 46.04
C ALA A 733 36.79 5.41 44.87
N LYS A 734 35.84 6.12 44.23
CA LYS A 734 35.48 7.55 44.53
C LYS A 734 34.51 8.20 43.50
N ARG A 735 33.56 8.97 44.07
CA ARG A 735 33.00 10.26 43.61
C ARG A 735 31.65 10.28 42.86
N THR A 736 30.59 10.36 43.64
CA THR A 736 29.23 10.80 43.24
C THR A 736 29.08 12.31 43.47
N ARG A 737 28.53 13.04 42.49
CA ARG A 737 28.02 14.43 42.66
C ARG A 737 26.52 14.46 42.37
N ARG A 738 25.80 15.15 43.25
CA ARG A 738 24.34 15.30 43.38
C ARG A 738 23.72 16.27 42.37
N SER A 739 22.46 16.05 42.03
CA SER A 739 21.28 16.97 42.05
C SER A 739 20.15 16.26 41.27
N ALA A 740 18.96 15.91 41.76
CA ALA A 740 17.98 16.44 42.70
C ALA A 740 17.23 17.70 42.22
N GLY A 741 15.92 17.52 41.96
CA GLY A 741 14.88 18.53 41.74
C GLY A 741 14.11 18.27 40.43
N GLY A 742 12.79 18.09 40.37
CA GLY A 742 11.74 18.11 41.37
C GLY A 742 10.36 17.95 40.69
N ALA A 743 9.47 17.23 41.38
CA ALA A 743 8.01 17.38 41.47
C ALA A 743 7.13 17.64 40.22
N ALA A 744 6.40 16.59 39.83
CA ALA A 744 4.93 16.44 39.78
C ALA A 744 4.01 17.65 39.47
N LYS A 745 3.11 17.47 38.49
CA LYS A 745 1.66 17.73 38.61
C LYS A 745 0.83 17.00 37.55
N ASN A 746 -0.32 16.51 38.02
CA ASN A 746 -1.47 15.85 37.38
C ASN A 746 -1.99 16.64 36.14
N ASN A 747 -2.75 16.11 35.17
CA ASN A 747 -3.99 15.36 35.33
C ASN A 747 -4.47 14.81 33.97
N ALA A 748 -5.41 13.87 34.05
CA ALA A 748 -6.14 13.21 32.97
C ALA A 748 -6.82 14.16 31.96
N ASN A 749 -6.83 13.73 30.68
CA ASN A 749 -7.95 13.86 29.74
C ASN A 749 -7.62 13.04 28.48
N HIS A 750 -8.17 11.83 28.40
CA HIS A 750 -8.20 11.02 27.18
C HIS A 750 -9.64 10.70 26.84
N GLN A 751 -10.20 11.44 25.88
CA GLN A 751 -11.21 10.92 24.97
C GLN A 751 -11.18 11.71 23.66
N ALA A 752 -11.09 10.94 22.58
CA ALA A 752 -11.43 11.28 21.20
C ALA A 752 -10.73 12.47 20.52
N SER A 753 -9.86 12.16 19.55
CA SER A 753 -10.07 12.58 18.15
C SER A 753 -9.15 11.77 17.22
N PHE A 754 -9.81 10.95 16.41
CA PHE A 754 -9.30 10.16 15.30
C PHE A 754 -9.01 11.06 14.08
N LEU A 755 -7.97 10.68 13.31
CA LEU A 755 -7.80 10.82 11.85
C LEU A 755 -7.87 12.21 11.18
N SER A 756 -6.82 12.57 10.45
CA SER A 756 -6.84 12.50 8.96
C SER A 756 -5.61 13.14 8.33
N LEU A 757 -4.75 12.26 7.83
CA LEU A 757 -3.86 12.49 6.70
C LEU A 757 -4.66 12.43 5.38
N LEU A 758 -4.29 13.33 4.46
CA LEU A 758 -4.04 13.09 3.03
C LEU A 758 -5.09 12.33 2.18
N PHE A 759 -5.63 12.97 1.13
CA PHE A 759 -4.96 13.02 -0.18
C PHE A 759 -5.69 13.93 -1.19
N CYS A 760 -4.93 14.18 -2.25
CA CYS A 760 -5.08 15.01 -3.43
C CYS A 760 -6.35 14.77 -4.26
N ARG A 761 -6.85 15.85 -4.89
CA ARG A 761 -7.93 15.87 -5.87
C ARG A 761 -7.36 16.04 -7.28
N ILE A 762 -7.64 15.08 -8.16
CA ILE A 762 -7.66 15.27 -9.61
C ILE A 762 -9.12 15.58 -9.97
N GLN A 763 -9.39 16.73 -10.58
CA GLN A 763 -10.72 17.05 -11.12
C GLN A 763 -10.58 17.62 -12.53
N SER A 764 -11.01 16.81 -13.49
CA SER A 764 -11.31 17.19 -14.87
C SER A 764 -12.61 18.01 -14.91
N HIS A 765 -12.55 19.24 -15.42
CA HIS A 765 -13.71 20.06 -15.76
C HIS A 765 -14.09 19.82 -17.23
N GLY A 766 -15.36 19.49 -17.47
CA GLY A 766 -15.99 19.57 -18.78
C GLY A 766 -16.51 20.99 -19.01
N TYR A 767 -16.15 21.58 -20.15
CA TYR A 767 -16.77 22.79 -20.68
C TYR A 767 -17.67 22.39 -21.85
N ILE A 768 -18.93 22.79 -21.77
CA ILE A 768 -19.87 22.87 -22.88
C ILE A 768 -19.55 24.17 -23.64
N PHE A 769 -19.32 24.09 -24.94
CA PHE A 769 -19.31 25.25 -25.82
C PHE A 769 -20.18 24.96 -27.04
N THR A 770 -21.19 25.80 -27.21
CA THR A 770 -22.09 25.90 -28.36
C THR A 770 -21.31 26.45 -29.57
N LEU A 771 -21.49 25.84 -30.75
CA LEU A 771 -20.99 26.38 -32.01
C LEU A 771 -22.11 26.39 -33.04
N ALA A 772 -22.44 27.60 -33.45
CA ALA A 772 -23.40 27.95 -34.48
C ALA A 772 -22.91 27.56 -35.88
N ASN A 773 -23.90 27.40 -36.76
CA ASN A 773 -23.84 27.14 -38.20
C ASN A 773 -22.60 27.63 -38.96
N ALA A 774 -22.00 26.71 -39.72
CA ALA A 774 -21.40 27.01 -41.03
C ALA A 774 -21.40 25.75 -41.91
N THR A 775 -22.25 25.77 -42.94
CA THR A 775 -22.31 24.84 -44.06
C THR A 775 -21.13 25.05 -44.99
N TRP A 776 -20.31 24.03 -45.27
CA TRP A 776 -19.48 23.98 -46.48
C TRP A 776 -19.38 22.56 -47.03
N HIS A 777 -19.64 22.47 -48.34
CA HIS A 777 -19.74 21.24 -49.12
C HIS A 777 -18.40 20.55 -49.37
N SER A 778 -18.51 19.23 -49.43
CA SER A 778 -17.50 18.23 -49.83
C SER A 778 -17.00 18.43 -51.26
N LYS A 779 -15.70 18.25 -51.48
CA LYS A 779 -15.16 17.60 -52.68
C LYS A 779 -13.88 16.83 -52.34
N ALA A 780 -13.94 15.53 -52.65
CA ALA A 780 -12.85 14.57 -52.60
C ALA A 780 -11.83 14.83 -53.73
N LEU A 781 -10.58 14.37 -53.53
CA LEU A 781 -9.80 13.59 -54.51
C LEU A 781 -8.42 13.19 -53.94
N THR A 782 -8.30 11.88 -53.68
CA THR A 782 -7.26 10.95 -54.16
C THR A 782 -5.76 11.31 -54.18
N SER A 783 -5.01 10.37 -53.58
CA SER A 783 -3.84 9.67 -54.14
C SER A 783 -2.41 10.19 -53.90
N SER A 784 -1.65 9.31 -53.24
CA SER A 784 -0.27 8.91 -53.50
C SER A 784 0.87 9.94 -53.48
N TYR A 785 1.73 9.79 -52.46
CA TYR A 785 3.17 10.03 -52.57
C TYR A 785 3.92 8.70 -52.38
N PRO A 786 5.12 8.57 -52.97
CA PRO A 786 6.21 8.06 -52.14
C PRO A 786 7.52 8.83 -52.28
N ARG A 787 8.23 8.88 -51.13
CA ARG A 787 9.70 8.79 -50.94
C ARG A 787 10.61 9.90 -51.50
N ALA A 788 11.27 10.61 -50.56
CA ALA A 788 12.67 10.38 -50.12
C ALA A 788 13.58 11.64 -50.01
N ARG A 789 14.21 11.75 -48.83
CA ARG A 789 15.59 12.22 -48.50
C ARG A 789 16.05 13.66 -48.84
N CYS A 790 16.24 14.45 -47.75
CA CYS A 790 17.42 15.25 -47.30
C CYS A 790 18.14 16.23 -48.28
N PRO A 791 18.98 17.22 -47.84
CA PRO A 791 19.29 17.79 -46.51
C PRO A 791 19.39 19.36 -46.44
N LEU A 792 19.62 19.89 -45.22
CA LEU A 792 20.38 21.11 -44.82
C LEU A 792 20.23 22.43 -45.62
N ILE A 793 19.65 23.48 -45.00
CA ILE A 793 20.17 24.87 -45.01
C ILE A 793 19.81 25.57 -43.69
N THR A 794 20.83 26.15 -43.06
CA THR A 794 20.79 27.12 -41.95
C THR A 794 20.22 28.48 -42.39
N GLY A 795 19.28 29.04 -41.63
CA GLY A 795 18.77 30.39 -41.84
C GLY A 795 18.02 30.90 -40.62
N THR A 796 18.69 31.74 -39.84
CA THR A 796 18.19 32.46 -38.67
C THR A 796 16.99 33.34 -38.99
N PHE A 797 15.89 33.19 -38.26
CA PHE A 797 14.97 34.28 -37.94
C PHE A 797 14.46 34.12 -36.50
N ASN A 798 14.77 35.13 -35.69
CA ASN A 798 14.22 35.32 -34.36
C ASN A 798 12.71 35.57 -34.48
N THR A 799 11.93 34.73 -33.80
CA THR A 799 10.54 35.06 -33.44
C THR A 799 10.24 34.49 -32.07
N ILE A 800 10.25 35.39 -31.09
CA ILE A 800 9.38 35.44 -29.91
C ILE A 800 9.09 34.06 -29.27
N SER A 801 9.92 33.69 -28.30
CA SER A 801 9.61 32.66 -27.31
C SER A 801 8.44 33.12 -26.43
N THR A 802 7.21 32.84 -26.86
CA THR A 802 6.10 32.64 -25.93
C THR A 802 6.19 31.23 -25.36
N SER A 803 6.58 31.13 -24.10
CA SER A 803 6.55 29.89 -23.32
C SER A 803 5.11 29.43 -23.10
N ALA A 804 4.60 28.53 -23.94
CA ALA A 804 3.39 27.76 -23.65
C ALA A 804 3.42 26.37 -24.31
N PRO A 805 4.12 25.37 -23.74
CA PRO A 805 4.19 24.00 -24.28
C PRO A 805 2.88 23.19 -24.19
N ASN A 806 1.78 23.77 -23.69
CA ASN A 806 0.56 23.02 -23.33
C ASN A 806 -0.59 23.09 -24.36
N GLN A 807 -0.63 24.08 -25.27
CA GLN A 807 -1.75 24.22 -26.22
C GLN A 807 -1.69 23.19 -27.38
N GLY A 808 -0.48 22.83 -27.85
CA GLY A 808 -0.32 21.85 -28.93
C GLY A 808 -0.70 20.41 -28.53
N ARG A 809 -0.54 20.04 -27.24
CA ARG A 809 -0.93 18.72 -26.73
C ARG A 809 -2.45 18.55 -26.69
N ILE A 810 -3.19 19.60 -26.31
CA ILE A 810 -4.65 19.55 -26.21
C ILE A 810 -5.29 19.38 -27.58
N LEU A 811 -4.84 20.16 -28.58
CA LEU A 811 -5.34 20.05 -29.95
C LEU A 811 -5.01 18.70 -30.59
N ARG A 812 -3.79 18.17 -30.33
CA ARG A 812 -3.41 16.80 -30.75
C ARG A 812 -4.30 15.74 -30.08
N GLN A 813 -4.58 15.88 -28.79
CA GLN A 813 -5.46 14.97 -28.04
C GLN A 813 -6.89 14.99 -28.59
N ILE A 814 -7.44 16.17 -28.88
CA ILE A 814 -8.79 16.35 -29.45
C ILE A 814 -8.85 15.73 -30.84
N PHE A 815 -7.88 16.02 -31.71
CA PHE A 815 -7.81 15.46 -33.05
C PHE A 815 -7.69 13.92 -33.02
N CYS A 816 -6.85 13.36 -32.15
CA CYS A 816 -6.72 11.91 -31.97
C CYS A 816 -8.03 11.29 -31.46
N THR A 817 -8.76 11.97 -30.58
CA THR A 817 -10.03 11.48 -30.02
C THR A 817 -11.15 11.47 -31.08
N ILE A 818 -11.28 12.55 -31.87
CA ILE A 818 -12.25 12.66 -32.95
C ILE A 818 -11.94 11.63 -34.05
N ARG A 819 -10.67 11.51 -34.44
CA ARG A 819 -10.21 10.51 -35.41
C ARG A 819 -10.51 9.08 -34.92
N ALA A 820 -10.25 8.79 -33.65
CA ALA A 820 -10.55 7.48 -33.06
C ALA A 820 -12.06 7.20 -32.94
N ALA A 821 -12.93 8.21 -32.91
CA ALA A 821 -14.39 8.05 -32.95
C ALA A 821 -14.90 7.79 -34.38
N TRP A 822 -14.36 8.49 -35.37
CA TRP A 822 -14.76 8.37 -36.79
C TRP A 822 -14.43 7.00 -37.42
N TYR A 823 -13.36 6.34 -36.99
CA TYR A 823 -12.95 5.03 -37.54
C TYR A 823 -13.49 3.81 -36.77
N ARG A 824 -14.42 3.98 -35.82
CA ARG A 824 -15.02 2.83 -35.11
C ARG A 824 -15.97 2.08 -36.03
N LYS A 825 -15.68 0.79 -36.27
CA LYS A 825 -16.66 -0.12 -36.88
C LYS A 825 -17.77 -0.44 -35.87
N LYS A 826 -19.00 -0.62 -36.34
CA LYS A 826 -20.16 -0.93 -35.50
C LYS A 826 -19.93 -2.23 -34.69
N PRO A 827 -20.30 -2.27 -33.40
CA PRO A 827 -20.26 -3.50 -32.60
C PRO A 827 -21.16 -4.58 -33.21
N ARG A 828 -20.70 -5.83 -33.19
CA ARG A 828 -21.48 -7.00 -33.64
C ARG A 828 -22.13 -7.67 -32.43
N LEU A 829 -23.42 -8.00 -32.52
CA LEU A 829 -24.08 -8.88 -31.55
C LEU A 829 -23.54 -10.31 -31.70
N VAL A 830 -23.09 -10.88 -30.59
CA VAL A 830 -22.42 -12.17 -30.53
C VAL A 830 -23.33 -13.25 -29.96
N GLY A 831 -24.17 -12.92 -28.98
CA GLY A 831 -25.14 -13.86 -28.42
C GLY A 831 -26.04 -13.20 -27.38
N THR A 832 -26.99 -13.98 -26.87
CA THR A 832 -27.93 -13.60 -25.82
C THR A 832 -28.04 -14.70 -24.79
N ASP A 833 -28.02 -14.37 -23.50
CA ASP A 833 -28.25 -15.38 -22.47
C ASP A 833 -29.74 -15.58 -22.16
N SER A 834 -30.03 -16.57 -21.31
CA SER A 834 -31.38 -16.90 -20.84
C SER A 834 -32.06 -15.79 -20.03
N GLN A 835 -31.30 -14.77 -19.58
CA GLN A 835 -31.82 -13.59 -18.89
C GLN A 835 -32.12 -12.42 -19.86
N GLY A 836 -31.87 -12.61 -21.16
CA GLY A 836 -32.07 -11.59 -22.19
C GLY A 836 -30.92 -10.57 -22.31
N ASN A 837 -29.77 -10.83 -21.67
CA ASN A 837 -28.60 -9.98 -21.78
C ASN A 837 -27.96 -10.16 -23.16
N ARG A 838 -27.61 -9.06 -23.82
CA ARG A 838 -27.08 -9.05 -25.19
C ARG A 838 -25.59 -8.76 -25.20
N PHE A 839 -24.80 -9.68 -25.75
CA PHE A 839 -23.34 -9.60 -25.74
C PHE A 839 -22.80 -9.09 -27.08
N PHE A 840 -21.90 -8.11 -27.05
CA PHE A 840 -21.37 -7.46 -28.25
C PHE A 840 -19.85 -7.54 -28.30
N GLU A 841 -19.31 -7.66 -29.51
CA GLU A 841 -17.89 -7.54 -29.81
C GLU A 841 -17.66 -6.43 -30.84
N ALA A 842 -16.88 -5.42 -30.46
CA ALA A 842 -16.40 -4.39 -31.35
C ALA A 842 -14.95 -4.71 -31.77
N PRO A 843 -14.63 -4.69 -33.08
CA PRO A 843 -13.27 -4.99 -33.54
C PRO A 843 -12.26 -3.93 -33.04
N PRO A 844 -10.97 -4.28 -32.93
CA PRO A 844 -9.92 -3.39 -32.44
C PRO A 844 -9.87 -2.08 -33.23
N ASN A 845 -9.78 -0.97 -32.50
CA ASN A 845 -9.72 0.35 -33.10
C ASN A 845 -8.28 0.67 -33.52
N LYS A 846 -7.89 0.23 -34.72
CA LYS A 846 -6.55 0.45 -35.30
C LYS A 846 -6.11 1.92 -35.35
N ALA A 847 -7.03 2.88 -35.23
CA ALA A 847 -6.75 4.31 -35.23
C ALA A 847 -6.55 4.92 -33.82
N SER A 848 -6.71 4.12 -32.74
CA SER A 848 -6.52 4.57 -31.36
C SER A 848 -5.03 4.60 -30.98
N GLU A 849 -4.55 5.70 -30.40
CA GLU A 849 -3.20 5.79 -29.82
C GLU A 849 -3.03 4.92 -28.55
N HIS A 850 -4.13 4.52 -27.90
CA HIS A 850 -4.08 3.59 -26.77
C HIS A 850 -3.81 2.17 -27.25
N SER A 851 -2.62 1.64 -26.91
CA SER A 851 -2.15 0.29 -27.25
C SER A 851 -3.22 -0.80 -27.02
N THR A 852 -3.92 -0.76 -25.88
CA THR A 852 -4.97 -1.73 -25.53
C THR A 852 -6.19 -1.68 -26.46
N LYS A 853 -6.66 -0.48 -26.83
CA LYS A 853 -7.80 -0.27 -27.76
C LYS A 853 -7.42 -0.50 -29.22
N SER A 854 -6.13 -0.41 -29.55
CA SER A 854 -5.59 -0.60 -30.89
C SER A 854 -5.35 -2.06 -31.26
N SER A 855 -5.09 -2.91 -30.25
CA SER A 855 -4.70 -4.30 -30.44
C SER A 855 -5.81 -5.32 -30.15
N ARG A 856 -6.74 -5.02 -29.22
CA ARG A 856 -7.77 -5.98 -28.78
C ARG A 856 -9.18 -5.54 -29.18
N SER A 857 -10.03 -6.51 -29.52
CA SER A 857 -11.47 -6.27 -29.63
C SER A 857 -12.04 -5.84 -28.28
N GLN A 858 -13.07 -4.99 -28.29
CA GLN A 858 -13.77 -4.58 -27.08
C GLN A 858 -15.04 -5.42 -26.94
N ARG A 859 -15.18 -6.13 -25.83
CA ARG A 859 -16.35 -6.97 -25.52
C ARG A 859 -17.15 -6.34 -24.39
N PHE A 860 -18.46 -6.26 -24.56
CA PHE A 860 -19.37 -5.67 -23.57
C PHE A 860 -20.75 -6.33 -23.62
N VAL A 861 -21.55 -6.10 -22.58
CA VAL A 861 -22.92 -6.62 -22.45
C VAL A 861 -23.90 -5.45 -22.32
N LEU A 862 -25.08 -5.59 -22.90
CA LEU A 862 -26.21 -4.69 -22.71
C LEU A 862 -27.36 -5.48 -22.09
N MET A 863 -27.85 -4.99 -20.95
CA MET A 863 -28.98 -5.60 -20.25
C MET A 863 -30.30 -5.42 -21.04
N PRO A 864 -31.33 -6.25 -20.77
CA PRO A 864 -32.69 -6.00 -21.26
C PRO A 864 -33.12 -4.55 -20.95
N GLY A 865 -33.59 -3.83 -21.97
CA GLY A 865 -33.98 -2.42 -21.85
C GLY A 865 -32.86 -1.38 -22.05
N GLN A 866 -31.59 -1.78 -21.94
CA GLN A 866 -30.44 -0.88 -22.17
C GLN A 866 -30.14 -0.72 -23.67
N LYS A 867 -30.01 0.52 -24.16
CA LYS A 867 -29.73 0.81 -25.57
C LYS A 867 -28.26 1.11 -25.83
N THR A 868 -27.56 1.71 -24.86
CA THR A 868 -26.13 2.05 -24.97
C THR A 868 -25.35 1.67 -23.71
N VAL A 869 -24.04 1.44 -23.86
CA VAL A 869 -23.15 1.10 -22.72
C VAL A 869 -23.09 2.24 -21.70
N ASP A 870 -23.34 3.47 -22.15
CA ASP A 870 -23.28 4.69 -21.35
C ASP A 870 -24.66 5.06 -20.74
N ASP A 871 -25.70 4.25 -20.95
CA ASP A 871 -27.00 4.48 -20.31
C ASP A 871 -26.85 4.36 -18.77
N PRO A 872 -27.39 5.31 -17.98
CA PRO A 872 -27.21 5.41 -16.53
C PRO A 872 -28.02 4.36 -15.75
N TRP A 873 -27.78 3.09 -16.03
CA TRP A 873 -28.40 1.96 -15.33
C TRP A 873 -27.60 1.48 -14.11
N MET A 874 -26.32 1.90 -14.01
CA MET A 874 -25.45 1.65 -12.85
C MET A 874 -25.91 2.36 -11.56
N SER A 875 -26.97 3.18 -11.63
CA SER A 875 -27.51 3.96 -10.51
C SER A 875 -28.73 3.33 -9.82
N VAL A 876 -29.36 2.29 -10.40
CA VAL A 876 -30.68 1.81 -9.92
C VAL A 876 -30.64 0.42 -9.26
N SER A 877 -29.57 -0.35 -9.41
CA SER A 877 -29.43 -1.62 -8.69
C SER A 877 -27.96 -1.99 -8.49
N GLY A 878 -27.48 -1.90 -7.25
CA GLY A 878 -26.08 -2.15 -6.85
C GLY A 878 -25.59 -3.60 -7.02
N ASN A 879 -26.34 -4.47 -7.71
CA ASN A 879 -25.98 -5.86 -7.94
C ASN A 879 -25.67 -6.05 -9.43
N PHE A 880 -24.40 -6.23 -9.75
CA PHE A 880 -24.00 -6.72 -11.06
C PHE A 880 -24.74 -8.05 -11.31
N PRO A 881 -25.43 -8.23 -12.45
CA PRO A 881 -26.19 -9.43 -12.73
C PRO A 881 -25.28 -10.66 -12.66
N ASN A 882 -25.80 -11.75 -12.09
CA ASN A 882 -25.08 -13.01 -11.95
C ASN A 882 -24.94 -13.69 -13.33
N LEU A 883 -23.93 -13.27 -14.10
CA LEU A 883 -23.63 -13.82 -15.41
C LEU A 883 -23.06 -15.24 -15.28
N ALA A 884 -23.43 -16.12 -16.22
CA ALA A 884 -22.82 -17.43 -16.32
C ALA A 884 -21.28 -17.30 -16.40
N PRO A 885 -20.51 -18.16 -15.69
CA PRO A 885 -19.05 -18.09 -15.64
C PRO A 885 -18.38 -18.05 -17.03
N GLU A 886 -19.00 -18.70 -18.02
CA GLU A 886 -18.54 -18.80 -19.39
C GLU A 886 -18.64 -17.46 -20.13
N TRP A 887 -19.79 -16.77 -20.00
CA TRP A 887 -19.98 -15.41 -20.53
C TRP A 887 -19.03 -14.42 -19.88
N TYR A 888 -18.79 -14.55 -18.58
CA TYR A 888 -17.82 -13.74 -17.86
C TYR A 888 -16.37 -13.97 -18.35
N ALA A 889 -16.00 -15.22 -18.61
CA ALA A 889 -14.70 -15.58 -19.17
C ALA A 889 -14.51 -15.03 -20.58
N TRP A 890 -15.55 -15.02 -21.42
CA TRP A 890 -15.51 -14.43 -22.75
C TRP A 890 -15.37 -12.91 -22.72
N LEU A 891 -16.13 -12.20 -21.87
CA LEU A 891 -16.03 -10.74 -21.69
C LEU A 891 -14.62 -10.30 -21.25
N ARG A 892 -13.94 -11.12 -20.44
CA ARG A 892 -12.56 -10.84 -19.98
C ARG A 892 -11.46 -11.34 -20.92
N HIS A 893 -11.81 -11.77 -22.14
CA HIS A 893 -10.88 -12.34 -23.11
C HIS A 893 -10.09 -13.56 -22.60
N LYS A 894 -10.62 -14.29 -21.61
CA LYS A 894 -10.05 -15.59 -21.19
C LYS A 894 -10.43 -16.70 -22.18
N ARG A 895 -11.49 -16.48 -22.95
CA ARG A 895 -11.95 -17.34 -24.06
C ARG A 895 -11.98 -16.56 -25.35
N VAL A 896 -11.65 -17.21 -26.47
CA VAL A 896 -11.68 -16.57 -27.80
C VAL A 896 -13.12 -16.54 -28.30
N ASP A 897 -13.77 -17.71 -28.33
CA ASP A 897 -15.12 -17.89 -28.86
C ASP A 897 -16.19 -17.67 -27.78
N PRO A 898 -17.36 -17.12 -28.17
CA PRO A 898 -18.49 -16.99 -27.26
C PRO A 898 -18.98 -18.36 -26.80
N PRO A 899 -19.50 -18.45 -25.57
CA PRO A 899 -20.04 -19.71 -25.06
C PRO A 899 -21.33 -20.09 -25.79
N ASP A 900 -21.55 -21.40 -25.91
CA ASP A 900 -22.77 -21.99 -26.47
C ASP A 900 -23.72 -22.41 -25.34
N ASP A 901 -25.02 -22.42 -25.60
CA ASP A 901 -26.04 -22.69 -24.57
C ASP A 901 -25.90 -24.12 -24.02
N ALA A 902 -25.59 -25.09 -24.88
CA ALA A 902 -25.34 -26.47 -24.50
C ALA A 902 -24.12 -26.62 -23.57
N GLU A 903 -23.11 -25.77 -23.73
CA GLU A 903 -21.91 -25.79 -22.87
C GLU A 903 -22.23 -25.24 -21.47
N ILE A 904 -23.04 -24.18 -21.39
CA ILE A 904 -23.47 -23.57 -20.13
C ILE A 904 -24.30 -24.59 -19.33
N GLU A 905 -25.22 -25.30 -19.99
CA GLU A 905 -26.03 -26.36 -19.35
C GLU A 905 -25.17 -27.53 -18.86
N ALA A 906 -24.22 -28.00 -19.67
CA ALA A 906 -23.31 -29.08 -19.29
C ALA A 906 -22.45 -28.70 -18.07
N ASN A 907 -21.94 -27.46 -18.03
CA ASN A 907 -21.15 -26.98 -16.89
C ASN A 907 -22.01 -26.79 -15.63
N ALA A 908 -23.24 -26.30 -15.77
CA ALA A 908 -24.18 -26.19 -14.66
C ALA A 908 -24.49 -27.59 -14.05
N ALA A 909 -24.73 -28.59 -14.89
CA ALA A 909 -24.92 -29.97 -14.46
C ALA A 909 -23.68 -30.54 -13.76
N ALA A 910 -22.48 -30.26 -14.28
CA ALA A 910 -21.22 -30.69 -13.68
C ALA A 910 -20.94 -30.02 -12.33
N ILE A 911 -21.39 -28.78 -12.12
CA ILE A 911 -21.31 -28.09 -10.81
C ILE A 911 -22.24 -28.77 -9.81
N LEU A 912 -23.50 -29.01 -10.17
CA LEU A 912 -24.47 -29.70 -9.31
C LEU A 912 -24.00 -31.10 -8.93
N HIS A 913 -23.43 -31.85 -9.88
CA HIS A 913 -22.86 -33.17 -9.62
C HIS A 913 -21.69 -33.13 -8.64
N ARG A 914 -20.76 -32.17 -8.79
CA ARG A 914 -19.65 -31.98 -7.85
C ARG A 914 -20.12 -31.61 -6.45
N GLN A 915 -21.15 -30.75 -6.34
CA GLN A 915 -21.74 -30.41 -5.05
C GLN A 915 -22.41 -31.61 -4.39
N ALA A 916 -23.08 -32.47 -5.16
CA ALA A 916 -23.66 -33.70 -4.64
C ALA A 916 -22.58 -34.67 -4.12
N LEU A 917 -21.48 -34.86 -4.86
CA LEU A 917 -20.35 -35.68 -4.43
C LEU A 917 -19.66 -35.11 -3.18
N ALA A 918 -19.49 -33.79 -3.09
CA ALA A 918 -18.92 -33.13 -1.92
C ALA A 918 -19.75 -33.41 -0.66
N ARG A 919 -21.08 -33.26 -0.75
CA ARG A 919 -21.99 -33.59 0.36
C ARG A 919 -21.93 -35.06 0.76
N GLN A 920 -21.79 -35.98 -0.21
CA GLN A 920 -21.63 -37.41 0.08
C GLN A 920 -20.31 -37.71 0.78
N LEU A 921 -19.22 -37.04 0.40
CA LEU A 921 -17.92 -37.18 1.06
C LEU A 921 -17.95 -36.61 2.46
N GLU A 922 -18.53 -35.42 2.66
CA GLU A 922 -18.72 -34.83 3.99
C GLU A 922 -19.54 -35.76 4.90
N ALA A 923 -20.65 -36.32 4.42
CA ALA A 923 -21.44 -37.29 5.19
C ALA A 923 -20.64 -38.56 5.54
N LYS A 924 -19.78 -39.05 4.64
CA LYS A 924 -18.90 -40.20 4.93
C LYS A 924 -17.83 -39.84 5.97
N TYR A 925 -17.22 -38.66 5.86
CA TYR A 925 -16.26 -38.18 6.86
C TYR A 925 -16.91 -37.95 8.23
N GLU A 926 -18.12 -37.42 8.27
CA GLU A 926 -18.90 -37.24 9.50
C GLU A 926 -19.18 -38.60 10.15
N ALA A 927 -19.60 -39.61 9.37
CA ALA A 927 -19.85 -40.97 9.85
C ALA A 927 -18.56 -41.66 10.35
N GLU A 928 -17.45 -41.54 9.62
CA GLU A 928 -16.14 -42.08 10.04
C GLU A 928 -15.65 -41.37 11.32
N ARG A 929 -15.87 -40.06 11.42
CA ARG A 929 -15.56 -39.27 12.62
C ARG A 929 -16.41 -39.69 13.81
N GLU A 930 -17.71 -39.93 13.63
CA GLU A 930 -18.58 -40.48 14.68
C GLU A 930 -18.16 -41.88 15.12
N GLN A 931 -17.72 -42.72 14.18
CA GLN A 931 -17.20 -44.05 14.47
C GLN A 931 -15.90 -43.97 15.29
N MET A 932 -14.96 -43.10 14.91
CA MET A 932 -13.73 -42.88 15.68
C MET A 932 -14.00 -42.29 17.08
N ILE A 933 -15.06 -41.50 17.25
CA ILE A 933 -15.52 -41.03 18.56
C ILE A 933 -16.09 -42.19 19.39
N ARG A 934 -16.86 -43.09 18.76
CA ARG A 934 -17.45 -44.28 19.42
C ARG A 934 -16.37 -45.29 19.84
N GLU A 935 -15.33 -45.45 19.03
CA GLU A 935 -14.17 -46.32 19.30
C GLU A 935 -13.16 -45.69 20.27
N GLY A 936 -13.41 -44.46 20.74
CA GLY A 936 -12.58 -43.77 21.74
C GLY A 936 -11.24 -43.23 21.20
N LEU A 937 -11.03 -43.28 19.89
CA LEU A 937 -9.83 -42.76 19.20
C LEU A 937 -9.83 -41.23 19.09
N LEU A 938 -11.01 -40.61 19.11
CA LEU A 938 -11.21 -39.15 19.14
C LEU A 938 -12.09 -38.77 20.34
N ARG A 939 -11.65 -37.79 21.14
CA ARG A 939 -12.50 -37.22 22.21
C ARG A 939 -13.69 -36.51 21.58
N LYS A 940 -14.91 -36.87 22.01
CA LYS A 940 -16.13 -36.11 21.70
C LYS A 940 -15.90 -34.67 22.17
N PRO A 941 -16.20 -33.63 21.35
CA PRO A 941 -16.10 -32.25 21.81
C PRO A 941 -17.02 -32.09 23.01
N SER A 942 -16.43 -31.82 24.18
CA SER A 942 -17.13 -31.66 25.44
C SER A 942 -17.91 -30.34 25.40
N ASN A 943 -19.24 -30.43 25.35
CA ASN A 943 -20.10 -29.38 25.87
C ASN A 943 -19.88 -29.32 27.39
N SER A 944 -19.00 -28.43 27.84
CA SER A 944 -18.73 -28.24 29.27
C SER A 944 -19.26 -26.89 29.75
N SER A 945 -20.54 -26.89 30.09
CA SER A 945 -21.09 -26.16 31.23
C SER A 945 -21.03 -27.07 32.46
N SER A 946 -20.60 -26.52 33.62
CA SER A 946 -20.78 -27.03 35.00
C SER A 946 -19.53 -27.43 35.80
N LEU A 947 -19.09 -26.49 36.65
CA LEU A 947 -18.78 -26.58 38.10
C LEU A 947 -18.09 -27.82 38.71
N GLY A 948 -17.05 -27.53 39.52
CA GLY A 948 -16.80 -28.21 40.81
C GLY A 948 -15.36 -28.67 41.06
N ASN A 949 -14.57 -27.88 41.80
CA ASN A 949 -13.47 -28.36 42.66
C ASN A 949 -14.07 -28.70 44.07
N PRO A 950 -13.40 -29.36 45.05
CA PRO A 950 -11.95 -29.65 45.18
C PRO A 950 -11.61 -31.07 45.75
N GLY A 951 -10.32 -31.42 45.89
CA GLY A 951 -9.92 -32.57 46.73
C GLY A 951 -8.47 -33.05 46.61
N VAL A 952 -7.67 -32.67 47.59
CA VAL A 952 -6.32 -33.12 47.98
C VAL A 952 -6.17 -34.66 48.00
N ASP A 953 -5.08 -35.24 47.47
CA ASP A 953 -4.09 -36.00 48.27
C ASP A 953 -2.85 -36.54 47.51
N THR A 954 -1.71 -36.44 48.21
CA THR A 954 -0.44 -37.22 48.27
C THR A 954 0.16 -38.00 47.06
N GLY A 955 1.49 -37.85 46.87
CA GLY A 955 2.35 -38.70 46.01
C GLY A 955 2.64 -40.10 46.60
N PRO A 956 3.70 -40.86 46.23
CA PRO A 956 4.79 -40.62 45.27
C PRO A 956 5.01 -41.77 44.23
N VAL A 957 6.04 -41.61 43.41
CA VAL A 957 6.59 -42.46 42.32
C VAL A 957 6.71 -43.96 42.65
N PRO A 958 6.54 -44.86 41.66
CA PRO A 958 7.67 -45.71 41.28
C PRO A 958 7.88 -45.86 39.76
N THR A 959 9.16 -46.03 39.45
CA THR A 959 9.83 -46.39 38.19
C THR A 959 9.33 -47.69 37.53
N GLY A 960 9.42 -47.77 36.19
CA GLY A 960 9.66 -49.05 35.52
C GLY A 960 8.99 -49.31 34.16
N SER A 961 9.81 -49.28 33.10
CA SER A 961 9.77 -50.14 31.90
C SER A 961 8.67 -50.02 30.83
N SER A 962 9.17 -49.90 29.59
CA SER A 962 8.65 -50.40 28.31
C SER A 962 7.23 -50.01 27.87
N LYS A 963 7.15 -49.05 26.94
CA LYS A 963 6.05 -49.02 25.96
C LYS A 963 6.54 -49.53 24.60
N PRO A 964 5.84 -50.48 23.98
CA PRO A 964 6.17 -50.99 22.65
C PRO A 964 5.80 -49.97 21.57
N LYS A 965 6.60 -50.00 20.50
CA LYS A 965 6.41 -49.22 19.27
C LYS A 965 5.14 -49.75 18.57
N VAL A 966 4.03 -49.01 18.67
CA VAL A 966 2.81 -49.32 17.90
C VAL A 966 3.08 -48.96 16.45
N ALA A 967 3.06 -49.97 15.58
CA ALA A 967 3.19 -49.82 14.14
C ALA A 967 1.92 -49.20 13.55
N PHE A 968 2.10 -48.31 12.57
CA PHE A 968 1.02 -47.78 11.75
C PHE A 968 0.35 -48.92 10.95
N PRO A 969 -1.00 -48.92 10.82
CA PRO A 969 -1.69 -49.95 10.05
C PRO A 969 -1.43 -49.78 8.55
N VAL A 970 -0.81 -50.80 7.95
CA VAL A 970 -0.65 -50.95 6.50
C VAL A 970 -2.00 -51.37 5.92
N ARG A 971 -2.57 -50.55 5.03
CA ARG A 971 -3.73 -50.93 4.21
C ARG A 971 -3.23 -51.73 2.99
N PRO A 972 -3.76 -52.94 2.73
CA PRO A 972 -3.41 -53.72 1.54
C PRO A 972 -4.35 -53.43 0.36
N THR A 973 -3.77 -53.45 -0.85
CA THR A 973 -4.41 -53.40 -2.20
C THR A 973 -4.95 -52.01 -2.59
N PHE A 974 -4.69 -51.35 -3.72
CA PHE A 974 -4.12 -51.57 -5.07
C PHE A 974 -3.24 -50.31 -5.34
N GLU A 975 -2.13 -50.25 -6.08
CA GLU A 975 -1.90 -50.56 -7.49
C GLU A 975 -0.40 -50.30 -7.77
N THR A 976 0.13 -51.00 -8.75
CA THR A 976 1.54 -51.18 -9.15
C THR A 976 2.31 -49.91 -9.56
N VAL A 977 3.53 -49.76 -9.05
CA VAL A 977 4.60 -48.92 -9.64
C VAL A 977 5.43 -49.78 -10.60
N PRO A 978 5.57 -49.42 -11.89
CA PRO A 978 6.54 -50.03 -12.79
C PRO A 978 7.95 -49.48 -12.50
N GLY A 979 8.97 -50.33 -12.35
CA GLY A 979 10.37 -49.87 -12.53
C GLY A 979 11.48 -50.45 -11.65
N GLU A 980 11.28 -51.44 -10.78
CA GLU A 980 12.42 -52.15 -10.17
C GLU A 980 12.96 -53.21 -11.12
N GLY A 981 13.95 -52.79 -11.92
CA GLY A 981 14.78 -53.66 -12.72
C GLY A 981 15.62 -54.61 -11.85
N LEU A 982 15.38 -55.90 -12.07
CA LEU A 982 16.18 -57.04 -11.67
C LEU A 982 17.67 -56.85 -11.98
N ALA A 983 18.53 -56.97 -10.96
CA ALA A 983 19.85 -57.55 -11.11
C ALA A 983 19.84 -58.95 -10.48
N SER A 984 19.41 -59.91 -11.29
CA SER A 984 19.43 -61.34 -10.97
C SER A 984 20.88 -61.85 -10.98
N GLY A 985 21.40 -62.19 -9.80
CA GLY A 985 22.52 -63.13 -9.66
C GLY A 985 21.98 -64.56 -9.73
N LYS A 986 21.89 -65.14 -10.93
CA LYS A 986 21.67 -66.58 -11.12
C LYS A 986 22.94 -67.34 -10.73
N LYS A 987 22.86 -68.18 -9.69
CA LYS A 987 23.73 -69.35 -9.53
C LYS A 987 23.22 -70.46 -10.45
N PHE A 988 24.07 -70.96 -11.34
CA PHE A 988 23.92 -72.27 -11.95
C PHE A 988 24.75 -73.30 -11.15
N PRO A 989 24.27 -74.54 -10.98
CA PRO A 989 25.05 -75.64 -10.41
C PRO A 989 25.72 -76.48 -11.52
N SER A 990 26.90 -77.04 -11.24
CA SER A 990 27.37 -78.32 -11.82
C SER A 990 28.65 -78.79 -11.11
N ASP A 991 28.53 -79.94 -10.43
CA ASP A 991 29.37 -81.14 -10.39
C ASP A 991 30.87 -81.12 -10.77
N ASP A 992 31.64 -81.74 -9.87
CA ASP A 992 32.63 -82.81 -10.03
C ASP A 992 33.64 -82.84 -11.20
N SER A 993 34.87 -83.17 -10.75
CA SER A 993 35.93 -83.96 -11.41
C SER A 993 37.06 -83.24 -12.17
N GLN A 994 38.26 -83.56 -11.66
CA GLN A 994 39.64 -83.37 -12.15
C GLN A 994 40.34 -82.03 -11.87
#